data_AF-A0A942BQH2-F1
#
_entry.id   AF-A0A942BQH2-F1
#
_cell.length_a   1.000
_cell.length_b   1.000
_cell.length_c   1.000
_cell.angle_alpha   90.00
_cell.angle_beta   90.00
_cell.angle_gamma   90.00
#
_symmetry.space_group_name_H-M   'P 1'
#
loop_
_entity.id
_entity.type
_entity.pdbx_description
1 polymer ?
#
loop_
_entity_poly.entity_id
_entity_poly.type
_entity_poly.pdbx_seq_one_letter_code
_entity_poly.pdbx_strand_id
1 'polypeptide(L)'
;MTDAPDSEMPRRAGLLSEPFERNFPLQALALLAWSLAWMAAQTLLERSHATPQHQVTVFMGAGLVFLGGVFLLARKRAFDLFTSVPFAVTQMVFLAMAVLLGTLVLQELKWAEYTSLYGAKWWGGLPLFLVRHAHVDDVYHSLWFYGLLLLISLSTLLVAWKRRPYPLPRFGFLLVHIAPALILAGGLVGKYGFVRAFNELKQGEPTRLFWRVKGPNPNDWKDAYALPDFRVKLEKFEVQTYEPEFKLYAFVEPDGKGGFERNPKAYEVKEGLDTRLPLTWTRMKVDKVIPDAVDDGGFQEDPKAASNPVLKLMLGLGTPEPWGIYLLADHPRAYRFNEPDGRFALLLKDHFDPAKAGQLKPHGPSAEKLQMEFMGKTLDHDAKPGSTWSFPAFELKVVKLHPDFPFKQGPNGPIDLAQVPPYLRGPWLEVELHRFSDGARAPLFLCARTPAFSDQANAQTLPPDMGMTLHYVRENEETQRRFVVYSLDDQQARLVEDGRVIRTEPWSPGKLFAIDKGLSATVMEAMPHAVWKSSFVPNPDTAGKTPDPDHASPAIQVTLTDDAGKTESHWLSARNPDGSTPQGTTYFDGKIGLQYHAKDAEPKDFRSVLVIEDKEGHELARKQVSVNDPLVYKGHWFYQSNYDPKDATVSGIMVVYEPGLWLTYLGFACLIFGSLWMFYLKPWLKARAERKAA
;
A
#
# COMPACT_ATOMS: atom_id res chain seq x y z
N MET A 1 -64.89 -58.46 37.43
CA MET A 1 -65.33 -58.76 36.05
C MET A 1 -66.13 -57.56 35.58
N THR A 2 -65.45 -56.53 35.06
CA THR A 2 -65.04 -56.31 33.63
C THR A 2 -66.24 -55.88 32.80
N ASP A 3 -66.43 -54.56 32.59
CA ASP A 3 -65.94 -53.73 31.45
C ASP A 3 -66.79 -53.96 30.19
N ALA A 4 -67.29 -52.98 29.44
CA ALA A 4 -66.83 -51.61 29.15
C ALA A 4 -67.99 -50.73 28.61
N PRO A 5 -67.81 -49.39 28.49
CA PRO A 5 -68.58 -48.55 27.57
C PRO A 5 -67.77 -48.08 26.36
N ASP A 6 -68.49 -47.88 25.25
CA ASP A 6 -68.04 -47.43 23.94
C ASP A 6 -67.12 -46.20 23.95
N SER A 7 -66.01 -46.29 23.23
CA SER A 7 -65.17 -45.15 22.84
C SER A 7 -65.26 -44.92 21.32
N GLU A 8 -66.00 -43.89 20.91
CA GLU A 8 -65.85 -43.32 19.56
C GLU A 8 -64.45 -42.71 19.41
N MET A 9 -63.67 -43.20 18.45
CA MET A 9 -62.41 -42.57 18.04
C MET A 9 -62.68 -41.31 17.20
N PRO A 10 -61.93 -40.20 17.41
CA PRO A 10 -62.00 -39.04 16.52
C PRO A 10 -61.36 -39.38 15.16
N ARG A 11 -62.11 -39.18 14.07
CA ARG A 11 -61.58 -39.28 12.69
C ARG A 11 -60.44 -38.28 12.53
N ARG A 12 -59.22 -38.78 12.23
CA ARG A 12 -58.11 -37.93 11.77
C ARG A 12 -58.53 -37.25 10.46
N ALA A 13 -58.78 -35.95 10.52
CA ALA A 13 -59.04 -35.14 9.34
C ALA A 13 -57.80 -35.15 8.44
N GLY A 14 -57.96 -35.59 7.19
CA GLY A 14 -56.87 -35.64 6.22
C GLY A 14 -56.34 -34.25 5.88
N LEU A 15 -55.11 -34.19 5.35
CA LEU A 15 -54.36 -32.96 5.03
C LEU A 15 -55.09 -31.97 4.08
N LEU A 16 -56.21 -32.37 3.46
CA LEU A 16 -57.02 -31.60 2.51
C LEU A 16 -58.37 -31.13 3.07
N SER A 17 -58.65 -31.37 4.35
CA SER A 17 -59.95 -31.08 4.97
C SER A 17 -60.17 -29.62 5.35
N GLU A 18 -59.09 -28.86 5.60
CA GLU A 18 -59.17 -27.43 5.90
C GLU A 18 -59.13 -26.57 4.63
N PRO A 19 -59.88 -25.44 4.60
CA PRO A 19 -59.76 -24.45 3.53
C PRO A 19 -58.31 -24.02 3.32
N PHE A 20 -57.90 -23.83 2.05
CA PHE A 20 -56.50 -23.56 1.70
C PHE A 20 -55.91 -22.38 2.46
N GLU A 21 -56.68 -21.32 2.71
CA GLU A 21 -56.29 -20.12 3.46
C GLU A 21 -56.04 -20.35 4.96
N ARG A 22 -56.39 -21.52 5.49
CA ARG A 22 -56.12 -21.98 6.87
C ARG A 22 -55.11 -23.12 6.94
N ASN A 23 -54.84 -23.78 5.81
CA ASN A 23 -53.99 -24.97 5.73
C ASN A 23 -52.51 -24.61 5.58
N PHE A 24 -51.80 -24.52 6.72
CA PHE A 24 -50.38 -24.14 6.76
C PHE A 24 -49.46 -25.04 5.90
N PRO A 25 -49.54 -26.39 5.96
CA PRO A 25 -48.71 -27.26 5.12
C PRO A 25 -48.87 -27.02 3.61
N LEU A 26 -50.11 -26.85 3.15
CA LEU A 26 -50.37 -26.60 1.72
C LEU A 26 -49.86 -25.21 1.29
N GLN A 27 -49.95 -24.20 2.15
CA GLN A 27 -49.40 -22.87 1.88
C GLN A 27 -47.86 -22.90 1.80
N ALA A 28 -47.21 -23.64 2.71
CA ALA A 28 -45.76 -23.80 2.69
C ALA A 28 -45.29 -24.52 1.41
N LEU A 29 -45.99 -25.58 0.99
CA LEU A 29 -45.71 -26.26 -0.27
C LEU A 29 -45.90 -25.33 -1.48
N ALA A 30 -46.93 -24.49 -1.49
CA ALA A 30 -47.16 -23.53 -2.55
C ALA A 30 -46.05 -22.46 -2.64
N LEU A 31 -45.58 -21.94 -1.50
CA LEU A 31 -44.47 -20.98 -1.46
C LEU A 31 -43.14 -21.62 -1.86
N LEU A 32 -42.91 -22.88 -1.48
CA LEU A 32 -41.76 -23.64 -1.95
C LEU A 32 -41.81 -23.84 -3.47
N ALA A 33 -42.95 -24.26 -4.02
CA ALA A 33 -43.13 -24.42 -5.46
C ALA A 33 -42.94 -23.10 -6.22
N TRP A 34 -43.48 -22.00 -5.69
CA TRP A 34 -43.26 -20.65 -6.23
C TRP A 34 -41.78 -20.28 -6.28
N SER A 35 -41.05 -20.54 -5.19
CA SER A 35 -39.62 -20.22 -5.10
C SER A 35 -38.81 -21.08 -6.08
N LEU A 36 -39.08 -22.39 -6.14
CA LEU A 36 -38.43 -23.31 -7.08
C LEU A 36 -38.71 -22.97 -8.55
N ALA A 37 -39.93 -22.53 -8.87
CA ALA A 37 -40.28 -22.09 -10.22
C ALA A 37 -39.44 -20.87 -10.64
N TRP A 38 -39.26 -19.89 -9.75
CA TRP A 38 -38.42 -18.73 -10.04
C TRP A 38 -36.93 -19.04 -10.06
N MET A 39 -36.45 -19.96 -9.23
CA MET A 39 -35.08 -20.48 -9.32
C MET A 39 -34.83 -21.11 -10.70
N ALA A 40 -35.72 -22.00 -11.15
CA ALA A 40 -35.62 -22.63 -12.45
C ALA A 40 -35.71 -21.62 -13.60
N ALA A 41 -36.62 -20.65 -13.52
CA ALA A 41 -36.76 -19.59 -14.52
C ALA A 41 -35.51 -18.72 -14.60
N GLN A 42 -34.91 -18.35 -13.47
CA GLN A 42 -33.65 -17.59 -13.44
C GLN A 42 -32.52 -18.38 -14.10
N THR A 43 -32.35 -19.65 -13.73
CA THR A 43 -31.34 -20.53 -14.34
C THR A 43 -31.54 -20.66 -15.87
N LEU A 44 -32.79 -20.73 -16.34
CA LEU A 44 -33.09 -20.77 -17.79
C LEU A 44 -32.75 -19.46 -18.50
N LEU A 45 -33.07 -18.32 -17.88
CA LEU A 45 -32.77 -16.99 -18.43
C LEU A 45 -31.27 -16.71 -18.47
N GLU A 46 -30.51 -17.17 -17.49
CA GLU A 46 -29.05 -17.07 -17.50
C GLU A 46 -28.43 -17.93 -18.61
N ARG A 47 -28.96 -19.14 -18.83
CA ARG A 47 -28.55 -20.01 -19.94
C ARG A 47 -28.84 -19.41 -21.31
N SER A 48 -29.86 -18.55 -21.42
CA SER A 48 -30.13 -17.79 -22.65
C SER A 48 -29.36 -16.47 -22.74
N HIS A 49 -28.40 -16.24 -21.83
CA HIS A 49 -27.59 -15.02 -21.75
C HIS A 49 -28.42 -13.74 -21.50
N ALA A 50 -29.60 -13.86 -20.89
CA ALA A 50 -30.40 -12.71 -20.52
C ALA A 50 -29.68 -11.86 -19.47
N THR A 51 -29.58 -10.54 -19.73
CA THR A 51 -28.98 -9.61 -18.77
C THR A 51 -29.82 -9.54 -17.48
N PRO A 52 -29.23 -9.12 -16.34
CA PRO A 52 -29.98 -9.01 -15.08
C PRO A 52 -31.23 -8.12 -15.18
N GLN A 53 -31.20 -7.09 -16.03
CA GLN A 53 -32.37 -6.25 -16.33
C GLN A 53 -33.46 -7.02 -17.08
N HIS A 54 -33.11 -7.78 -18.11
CA HIS A 54 -34.06 -8.63 -18.83
C HIS A 54 -34.70 -9.67 -17.90
N GLN A 55 -33.92 -10.29 -17.01
CA GLN A 55 -34.43 -11.27 -16.05
C GLN A 55 -35.52 -10.67 -15.15
N VAL A 56 -35.29 -9.47 -14.61
CA VAL A 56 -36.29 -8.76 -13.78
C VAL A 56 -37.50 -8.35 -14.60
N THR A 57 -37.32 -7.89 -15.85
CA THR A 57 -38.43 -7.52 -16.72
C THR A 57 -39.34 -8.72 -17.00
N VAL A 58 -38.75 -9.89 -17.29
CA VAL A 58 -39.49 -11.15 -17.46
C VAL A 58 -40.19 -11.55 -16.16
N PHE A 59 -39.50 -11.47 -15.03
CA PHE A 59 -40.08 -11.74 -13.71
C PHE A 59 -41.32 -10.88 -13.42
N MET A 60 -41.20 -9.56 -13.61
CA MET A 60 -42.29 -8.62 -13.38
C MET A 60 -43.47 -8.88 -14.33
N GLY A 61 -43.19 -9.08 -15.62
CA GLY A 61 -44.22 -9.37 -16.62
C GLY A 61 -44.97 -10.68 -16.34
N ALA A 62 -44.24 -11.78 -16.14
CA ALA A 62 -44.84 -13.07 -15.87
C ALA A 62 -45.53 -13.12 -14.50
N GLY A 63 -44.95 -12.49 -13.47
CA GLY A 63 -45.56 -12.36 -12.15
C GLY A 63 -46.89 -11.60 -12.18
N LEU A 64 -46.95 -10.47 -12.89
CA LEU A 64 -48.18 -9.69 -13.08
C LEU A 64 -49.26 -10.47 -13.83
N VAL A 65 -48.90 -11.15 -14.92
CA VAL A 65 -49.84 -11.98 -15.71
C VAL A 65 -50.38 -13.12 -14.86
N PHE A 66 -49.51 -13.83 -14.14
CA PHE A 66 -49.92 -14.94 -13.28
C PHE A 66 -50.84 -14.48 -12.16
N LEU A 67 -50.44 -13.47 -11.38
CA LEU A 67 -51.23 -12.95 -10.27
C LEU A 67 -52.54 -12.34 -10.77
N GLY A 68 -52.51 -11.60 -11.88
CA GLY A 68 -53.70 -11.08 -12.56
C GLY A 68 -54.67 -12.20 -12.95
N GLY A 69 -54.17 -13.27 -13.57
CA GLY A 69 -54.96 -14.46 -13.91
C GLY A 69 -55.60 -15.12 -12.69
N VAL A 70 -54.85 -15.27 -11.59
CA VAL A 70 -55.38 -15.81 -10.31
C VAL A 70 -56.51 -14.92 -9.77
N PHE A 71 -56.35 -13.60 -9.79
CA PHE A 71 -57.39 -12.67 -9.33
C PHE A 71 -58.60 -12.61 -10.27
N LEU A 72 -58.42 -12.85 -11.56
CA LEU A 72 -59.51 -12.95 -12.53
C LEU A 72 -60.31 -14.25 -12.35
N LEU A 73 -59.62 -15.38 -12.23
CA LEU A 73 -60.25 -16.71 -12.17
C LEU A 73 -60.79 -17.07 -10.78
N ALA A 74 -60.15 -16.58 -9.71
CA ALA A 74 -60.44 -16.99 -8.34
C ALA A 74 -60.51 -15.80 -7.36
N ARG A 75 -61.05 -14.65 -7.82
CA ARG A 75 -61.06 -13.36 -7.09
C ARG A 75 -61.28 -13.45 -5.58
N LYS A 76 -62.39 -14.10 -5.16
CA LYS A 76 -62.76 -14.21 -3.73
C LYS A 76 -61.73 -15.03 -2.95
N ARG A 77 -61.39 -16.22 -3.45
CA ARG A 77 -60.42 -17.13 -2.80
C ARG A 77 -59.02 -16.51 -2.75
N ALA A 78 -58.61 -15.84 -3.82
CA ALA A 78 -57.34 -15.11 -3.88
C ALA A 78 -57.32 -13.98 -2.84
N PHE A 79 -58.35 -13.14 -2.80
CA PHE A 79 -58.44 -12.07 -1.80
C PHE A 79 -58.48 -12.61 -0.35
N ASP A 80 -59.20 -13.70 -0.10
CA ASP A 80 -59.25 -14.33 1.22
C ASP A 80 -57.89 -14.91 1.64
N LEU A 81 -57.15 -15.55 0.71
CA LEU A 81 -55.79 -16.05 0.93
C LEU A 81 -54.79 -14.92 1.23
N PHE A 82 -54.69 -13.94 0.33
CA PHE A 82 -53.73 -12.83 0.46
C PHE A 82 -54.05 -11.88 1.63
N THR A 83 -55.24 -12.00 2.23
CA THR A 83 -55.61 -11.27 3.46
C THR A 83 -55.69 -12.16 4.70
N SER A 84 -55.22 -13.41 4.61
CA SER A 84 -55.20 -14.37 5.72
C SER A 84 -53.94 -14.22 6.59
N VAL A 85 -54.11 -14.38 7.90
CA VAL A 85 -52.99 -14.38 8.86
C VAL A 85 -52.09 -15.60 8.68
N PRO A 86 -52.60 -16.84 8.50
CA PRO A 86 -51.75 -18.01 8.27
C PRO A 86 -50.82 -17.85 7.07
N PHE A 87 -51.32 -17.28 5.96
CA PHE A 87 -50.51 -17.07 4.76
C PHE A 87 -49.40 -16.04 5.00
N ALA A 88 -49.74 -14.91 5.62
CA ALA A 88 -48.75 -13.89 5.99
C ALA A 88 -47.64 -14.45 6.91
N VAL A 89 -48.00 -15.24 7.92
CA VAL A 89 -47.02 -15.87 8.81
C VAL A 89 -46.12 -16.85 8.05
N THR A 90 -46.71 -17.67 7.16
CA THR A 90 -45.94 -18.61 6.34
C THR A 90 -44.94 -17.87 5.44
N GLN A 91 -45.35 -16.76 4.82
CA GLN A 91 -44.46 -15.91 4.01
C GLN A 91 -43.31 -15.32 4.84
N MET A 92 -43.61 -14.83 6.05
CA MET A 92 -42.58 -14.29 6.95
C MET A 92 -41.55 -15.35 7.35
N VAL A 93 -41.97 -16.60 7.59
CA VAL A 93 -41.05 -17.70 7.88
C VAL A 93 -40.12 -17.98 6.69
N PHE A 94 -40.66 -18.04 5.47
CA PHE A 94 -39.85 -18.23 4.26
C PHE A 94 -38.87 -17.08 4.03
N LEU A 95 -39.31 -15.84 4.24
CA LEU A 95 -38.43 -14.67 4.11
C LEU A 95 -37.33 -14.69 5.17
N ALA A 96 -37.65 -15.05 6.43
CA ALA A 96 -36.67 -15.20 7.49
C ALA A 96 -35.65 -16.31 7.19
N MET A 97 -36.09 -17.45 6.65
CA MET A 97 -35.20 -18.52 6.20
C MET A 97 -34.28 -18.07 5.06
N ALA A 98 -34.80 -17.28 4.11
CA ALA A 98 -34.03 -16.74 3.00
C ALA A 98 -32.94 -15.78 3.48
N VAL A 99 -33.28 -14.86 4.40
CA VAL A 99 -32.33 -13.93 5.01
C VAL A 99 -31.28 -14.69 5.83
N LEU A 100 -31.69 -15.69 6.61
CA LEU A 100 -30.76 -16.54 7.36
C LEU A 100 -29.77 -17.24 6.42
N LEU A 101 -30.27 -17.80 5.32
CA LEU A 101 -29.46 -18.47 4.32
C LEU A 101 -28.45 -17.51 3.67
N GLY A 102 -28.90 -16.31 3.26
CA GLY A 102 -28.05 -15.26 2.69
C GLY A 102 -27.08 -14.62 3.67
N THR A 103 -27.24 -14.86 4.98
CA THR A 103 -26.30 -14.43 6.03
C THR A 103 -25.25 -15.51 6.32
N LEU A 104 -25.65 -16.80 6.28
CA LEU A 104 -24.75 -17.93 6.53
C LEU A 104 -23.80 -18.20 5.36
N VAL A 105 -24.25 -17.93 4.13
CA VAL A 105 -23.44 -18.03 2.92
C VAL A 105 -22.91 -16.65 2.58
N LEU A 106 -21.59 -16.48 2.50
CA LEU A 106 -20.97 -15.23 2.05
C LEU A 106 -21.48 -14.92 0.64
N GLN A 107 -21.90 -13.67 0.40
CA GLN A 107 -22.53 -13.26 -0.87
C GLN A 107 -21.49 -12.65 -1.84
N GLU A 108 -21.77 -12.73 -3.14
CA GLU A 108 -21.02 -12.08 -4.23
C GLU A 108 -19.50 -12.40 -4.30
N LEU A 109 -19.05 -13.53 -3.72
CA LEU A 109 -17.65 -13.96 -3.85
C LEU A 109 -17.30 -14.47 -5.25
N LYS A 110 -16.00 -14.58 -5.54
CA LYS A 110 -15.56 -15.28 -6.76
C LYS A 110 -15.79 -16.78 -6.61
N TRP A 111 -16.09 -17.45 -7.73
CA TRP A 111 -16.31 -18.90 -7.72
C TRP A 111 -15.12 -19.69 -7.13
N ALA A 112 -13.88 -19.24 -7.38
CA ALA A 112 -12.69 -19.85 -6.80
C ALA A 112 -12.65 -19.76 -5.26
N GLU A 113 -13.08 -18.63 -4.69
CA GLU A 113 -13.17 -18.41 -3.24
C GLU A 113 -14.29 -19.26 -2.64
N TYR A 114 -15.44 -19.36 -3.32
CA TYR A 114 -16.49 -20.32 -2.93
C TYR A 114 -15.96 -21.75 -2.90
N THR A 115 -15.18 -22.16 -3.90
CA THR A 115 -14.57 -23.50 -3.90
C THR A 115 -13.51 -23.70 -2.81
N SER A 116 -12.80 -22.66 -2.38
CA SER A 116 -11.83 -22.79 -1.29
C SER A 116 -12.49 -22.83 0.08
N LEU A 117 -13.55 -22.04 0.29
CA LEU A 117 -14.28 -21.94 1.56
C LEU A 117 -15.25 -23.11 1.77
N TYR A 118 -16.04 -23.42 0.74
CA TYR A 118 -17.14 -24.39 0.81
C TYR A 118 -16.86 -25.68 0.00
N GLY A 119 -15.62 -25.85 -0.47
CA GLY A 119 -15.18 -27.05 -1.19
C GLY A 119 -15.22 -28.34 -0.37
N ALA A 120 -14.84 -29.44 -1.02
CA ALA A 120 -15.05 -30.83 -0.63
C ALA A 120 -14.65 -31.24 0.81
N LYS A 121 -13.92 -30.39 1.55
CA LYS A 121 -13.41 -30.69 2.89
C LYS A 121 -14.50 -30.75 3.98
N TRP A 122 -15.69 -30.16 3.77
CA TRP A 122 -16.73 -30.12 4.83
C TRP A 122 -18.09 -30.78 4.45
N TRP A 123 -18.53 -30.79 3.18
CA TRP A 123 -19.91 -31.19 2.82
C TRP A 123 -20.10 -31.86 1.43
N GLY A 124 -19.02 -32.21 0.70
CA GLY A 124 -19.12 -32.75 -0.67
C GLY A 124 -19.52 -31.71 -1.74
N GLY A 125 -19.99 -32.15 -2.92
CA GLY A 125 -20.35 -31.27 -4.05
C GLY A 125 -21.77 -30.69 -4.04
N LEU A 126 -22.65 -31.22 -3.18
CA LEU A 126 -24.06 -30.79 -3.07
C LEU A 126 -24.24 -29.32 -2.62
N PRO A 127 -23.49 -28.79 -1.64
CA PRO A 127 -23.61 -27.38 -1.25
C PRO A 127 -23.19 -26.44 -2.38
N LEU A 128 -22.10 -26.74 -3.09
CA LEU A 128 -21.66 -25.94 -4.25
C LEU A 128 -22.70 -26.00 -5.38
N PHE A 129 -23.33 -27.15 -5.60
CA PHE A 129 -24.43 -27.28 -6.55
C PHE A 129 -25.62 -26.38 -6.17
N LEU A 130 -26.03 -26.42 -4.90
CA LEU A 130 -27.13 -25.61 -4.38
C LEU A 130 -26.80 -24.11 -4.39
N VAL A 131 -25.59 -23.73 -3.97
CA VAL A 131 -25.13 -22.34 -4.00
C VAL A 131 -25.26 -21.77 -5.40
N ARG A 132 -24.79 -22.50 -6.41
CA ARG A 132 -24.81 -22.05 -7.80
C ARG A 132 -26.19 -22.06 -8.46
N HIS A 133 -26.99 -23.10 -8.25
CA HIS A 133 -28.25 -23.27 -9.00
C HIS A 133 -29.48 -22.73 -8.25
N ALA A 134 -29.43 -22.62 -6.93
CA ALA A 134 -30.46 -21.92 -6.16
C ALA A 134 -30.13 -20.44 -5.96
N HIS A 135 -29.05 -19.93 -6.57
CA HIS A 135 -28.60 -18.54 -6.47
C HIS A 135 -28.40 -18.09 -5.02
N VAL A 136 -27.78 -18.95 -4.20
CA VAL A 136 -27.53 -18.67 -2.79
C VAL A 136 -26.26 -17.84 -2.60
N ASP A 137 -25.43 -17.77 -3.65
CA ASP A 137 -24.32 -16.83 -3.78
C ASP A 137 -24.78 -15.36 -3.93
N ASP A 138 -26.04 -15.14 -4.32
CA ASP A 138 -26.64 -13.81 -4.47
C ASP A 138 -28.16 -13.85 -4.19
N VAL A 139 -28.53 -14.21 -2.95
CA VAL A 139 -29.92 -14.40 -2.52
C VAL A 139 -30.73 -13.13 -2.74
N TYR A 140 -30.18 -11.98 -2.34
CA TYR A 140 -30.91 -10.72 -2.28
C TYR A 140 -31.28 -10.15 -3.66
N HIS A 141 -30.57 -10.56 -4.73
CA HIS A 141 -30.89 -10.17 -6.10
C HIS A 141 -31.53 -11.27 -6.95
N SER A 142 -31.77 -12.45 -6.37
CA SER A 142 -32.40 -13.60 -7.01
C SER A 142 -33.90 -13.40 -7.28
N LEU A 143 -34.41 -14.01 -8.36
CA LEU A 143 -35.82 -13.89 -8.76
C LEU A 143 -36.76 -14.54 -7.74
N TRP A 144 -36.33 -15.61 -7.06
CA TRP A 144 -37.17 -16.28 -6.06
C TRP A 144 -37.32 -15.42 -4.80
N PHE A 145 -36.27 -14.71 -4.39
CA PHE A 145 -36.35 -13.75 -3.27
C PHE A 145 -37.23 -12.56 -3.62
N TYR A 146 -37.08 -11.99 -4.83
CA TYR A 146 -38.03 -10.99 -5.33
C TYR A 146 -39.47 -11.52 -5.41
N GLY A 147 -39.64 -12.80 -5.75
CA GLY A 147 -40.92 -13.48 -5.71
C GLY A 147 -41.56 -13.45 -4.32
N LEU A 148 -40.79 -13.74 -3.27
CA LEU A 148 -41.28 -13.67 -1.89
C LEU A 148 -41.62 -12.22 -1.49
N LEU A 149 -40.76 -11.25 -1.85
CA LEU A 149 -40.99 -9.83 -1.60
C LEU A 149 -42.24 -9.29 -2.33
N LEU A 150 -42.49 -9.74 -3.56
CA LEU A 150 -43.67 -9.40 -4.34
C LEU A 150 -44.94 -9.92 -3.66
N LEU A 151 -44.94 -11.18 -3.24
CA LEU A 151 -46.11 -11.79 -2.60
C LEU A 151 -46.41 -11.14 -1.24
N ILE A 152 -45.40 -10.85 -0.40
CA ILE A 152 -45.65 -10.17 0.88
C ILE A 152 -46.11 -8.73 0.66
N SER A 153 -45.54 -8.01 -0.32
CA SER A 153 -45.97 -6.65 -0.68
C SER A 153 -47.42 -6.63 -1.14
N LEU A 154 -47.83 -7.57 -1.99
CA LEU A 154 -49.22 -7.70 -2.42
C LEU A 154 -50.14 -8.02 -1.23
N SER A 155 -49.74 -8.94 -0.36
CA SER A 155 -50.52 -9.33 0.82
C SER A 155 -50.74 -8.14 1.76
N THR A 156 -49.68 -7.40 2.09
CA THR A 156 -49.79 -6.24 2.99
C THR A 156 -50.62 -5.11 2.38
N LEU A 157 -50.49 -4.85 1.08
CA LEU A 157 -51.32 -3.86 0.38
C LEU A 157 -52.79 -4.26 0.33
N LEU A 158 -53.13 -5.54 0.13
CA LEU A 158 -54.51 -6.03 0.14
C LEU A 158 -55.10 -6.04 1.56
N VAL A 159 -54.30 -6.39 2.57
CA VAL A 159 -54.69 -6.26 3.98
C VAL A 159 -54.95 -4.81 4.34
N ALA A 160 -54.09 -3.89 3.88
CA ALA A 160 -54.33 -2.47 4.00
C ALA A 160 -55.67 -2.13 3.34
N TRP A 161 -55.86 -2.47 2.07
CA TRP A 161 -57.09 -2.19 1.31
C TRP A 161 -58.35 -2.65 2.05
N LYS A 162 -58.35 -3.87 2.58
CA LYS A 162 -59.45 -4.48 3.34
C LYS A 162 -59.86 -3.69 4.58
N ARG A 163 -58.92 -2.94 5.19
CA ARG A 163 -59.13 -2.24 6.48
C ARG A 163 -59.40 -0.73 6.37
N ARG A 164 -59.69 -0.24 5.16
CA ARG A 164 -60.08 1.15 4.91
C ARG A 164 -61.40 1.50 5.62
N PRO A 165 -61.61 2.78 6.00
CA PRO A 165 -60.72 3.94 5.86
C PRO A 165 -59.64 4.04 6.96
N TYR A 166 -58.64 4.91 6.77
CA TYR A 166 -57.54 5.15 7.71
C TYR A 166 -57.63 6.52 8.39
N PRO A 167 -58.48 6.68 9.42
CA PRO A 167 -58.41 7.86 10.29
C PRO A 167 -57.06 7.86 11.04
N LEU A 168 -56.69 9.00 11.65
CA LEU A 168 -55.41 9.18 12.36
C LEU A 168 -55.03 8.01 13.30
N PRO A 169 -55.95 7.38 14.09
CA PRO A 169 -55.62 6.23 14.93
C PRO A 169 -55.22 4.94 14.20
N ARG A 170 -55.46 4.86 12.88
CA ARG A 170 -55.07 3.75 11.99
C ARG A 170 -53.97 4.16 10.99
N PHE A 171 -53.42 5.37 11.11
CA PHE A 171 -52.38 5.86 10.20
C PHE A 171 -51.11 5.01 10.26
N GLY A 172 -50.63 4.67 11.47
CA GLY A 172 -49.48 3.79 11.62
C GLY A 172 -49.66 2.40 10.99
N PHE A 173 -50.89 1.87 10.99
CA PHE A 173 -51.21 0.61 10.32
C PHE A 173 -51.00 0.72 8.80
N LEU A 174 -51.46 1.81 8.17
CA LEU A 174 -51.23 2.05 6.75
C LEU A 174 -49.73 2.08 6.44
N LEU A 175 -48.93 2.81 7.23
CA LEU A 175 -47.49 2.96 7.00
C LEU A 175 -46.73 1.63 7.05
N VAL A 176 -47.02 0.78 8.05
CA VAL A 176 -46.40 -0.56 8.14
C VAL A 176 -46.74 -1.42 6.92
N HIS A 177 -47.94 -1.29 6.37
CA HIS A 177 -48.40 -2.16 5.29
C HIS A 177 -47.99 -1.70 3.88
N ILE A 178 -47.72 -0.40 3.68
CA ILE A 178 -47.15 0.11 2.42
C ILE A 178 -45.62 -0.05 2.37
N ALA A 179 -44.97 -0.16 3.53
CA ALA A 179 -43.51 -0.19 3.63
C ALA A 179 -42.85 -1.31 2.78
N PRO A 180 -43.31 -2.58 2.79
CA PRO A 180 -42.70 -3.63 1.96
C PRO A 180 -42.75 -3.31 0.46
N ALA A 181 -43.84 -2.69 -0.01
CA ALA A 181 -43.98 -2.29 -1.40
C ALA A 181 -43.02 -1.14 -1.78
N LEU A 182 -42.80 -0.19 -0.88
CA LEU A 182 -41.80 0.88 -1.06
C LEU A 182 -40.37 0.30 -1.10
N ILE A 183 -40.06 -0.64 -0.22
CA ILE A 183 -38.76 -1.34 -0.18
C ILE A 183 -38.54 -2.12 -1.49
N LEU A 184 -39.53 -2.90 -1.94
CA LEU A 184 -39.45 -3.62 -3.21
C LEU A 184 -39.29 -2.68 -4.40
N ALA A 185 -40.07 -1.59 -4.45
CA ALA A 185 -39.96 -0.59 -5.51
C ALA A 185 -38.58 0.08 -5.51
N GLY A 186 -38.04 0.42 -4.34
CA GLY A 186 -36.68 0.97 -4.20
C GLY A 186 -35.61 -0.01 -4.69
N GLY A 187 -35.70 -1.29 -4.30
CA GLY A 187 -34.81 -2.34 -4.78
C GLY A 187 -34.86 -2.52 -6.31
N LEU A 188 -36.06 -2.49 -6.91
CA LEU A 188 -36.23 -2.56 -8.36
C LEU A 188 -35.63 -1.35 -9.08
N VAL A 189 -35.90 -0.12 -8.61
CA VAL A 189 -35.30 1.11 -9.16
C VAL A 189 -33.78 1.06 -9.03
N GLY A 190 -33.27 0.58 -7.90
CA GLY A 190 -31.86 0.27 -7.70
C GLY A 190 -31.33 -0.66 -8.79
N LYS A 191 -31.95 -1.83 -9.01
CA LYS A 191 -31.48 -2.82 -9.99
C LYS A 191 -31.40 -2.30 -11.43
N TYR A 192 -32.30 -1.39 -11.85
CA TYR A 192 -32.25 -0.80 -13.19
C TYR A 192 -31.26 0.37 -13.32
N GLY A 193 -31.07 1.14 -12.26
CA GLY A 193 -30.25 2.35 -12.27
C GLY A 193 -28.90 2.25 -11.56
N PHE A 194 -28.60 1.12 -10.92
CA PHE A 194 -27.38 0.93 -10.13
C PHE A 194 -26.14 1.00 -11.00
N VAL A 195 -25.18 1.79 -10.55
CA VAL A 195 -23.84 1.86 -11.14
C VAL A 195 -22.81 1.76 -10.04
N ARG A 196 -21.85 0.88 -10.25
CA ARG A 196 -20.58 0.86 -9.53
C ARG A 196 -19.47 0.87 -10.57
N ALA A 197 -18.61 1.88 -10.53
CA ALA A 197 -17.52 2.03 -11.49
C ALA A 197 -16.26 2.58 -10.81
N PHE A 198 -15.10 2.33 -11.39
CA PHE A 198 -13.80 2.63 -10.79
C PHE A 198 -12.90 3.36 -11.81
N ASN A 199 -12.07 4.28 -11.32
CA ASN A 199 -10.99 4.87 -12.11
C ASN A 199 -9.81 5.28 -11.22
N GLU A 200 -8.60 5.11 -11.71
CA GLU A 200 -7.39 5.67 -11.14
C GLU A 200 -7.22 7.10 -11.64
N LEU A 201 -7.37 8.06 -10.73
CA LEU A 201 -7.25 9.47 -11.06
C LEU A 201 -5.81 9.90 -10.83
N LYS A 202 -5.20 10.51 -11.84
CA LYS A 202 -3.93 11.22 -11.70
C LYS A 202 -4.18 12.64 -11.23
N GLN A 203 -3.32 13.12 -10.33
CA GLN A 203 -3.43 14.46 -9.77
C GLN A 203 -3.42 15.53 -10.88
N GLY A 204 -4.40 16.44 -10.83
CA GLY A 204 -4.58 17.54 -11.76
C GLY A 204 -5.38 17.23 -13.03
N GLU A 205 -5.67 15.96 -13.33
CA GLU A 205 -6.35 15.56 -14.57
C GLU A 205 -7.86 15.32 -14.34
N PRO A 206 -8.76 16.18 -14.87
CA PRO A 206 -10.20 15.97 -14.73
C PRO A 206 -10.69 14.89 -15.69
N THR A 207 -11.47 13.93 -15.20
CA THR A 207 -12.10 12.89 -16.01
C THR A 207 -13.60 12.83 -15.81
N ARG A 208 -14.29 12.26 -16.80
CA ARG A 208 -15.70 11.88 -16.73
C ARG A 208 -15.90 10.38 -16.95
N LEU A 209 -14.84 9.64 -17.24
CA LEU A 209 -14.91 8.22 -17.56
C LEU A 209 -14.53 7.39 -16.34
N PHE A 210 -15.31 6.36 -16.08
CA PHE A 210 -15.07 5.32 -15.07
C PHE A 210 -15.35 3.96 -15.72
N TRP A 211 -14.81 2.88 -15.16
CA TRP A 211 -15.00 1.52 -15.68
C TRP A 211 -15.93 0.74 -14.75
N ARG A 212 -17.04 0.19 -15.27
CA ARG A 212 -17.97 -0.59 -14.44
C ARG A 212 -17.26 -1.82 -13.88
N VAL A 213 -17.41 -2.07 -12.57
CA VAL A 213 -16.76 -3.17 -11.86
C VAL A 213 -17.79 -4.21 -11.41
N LYS A 214 -17.46 -5.51 -11.53
CA LYS A 214 -18.25 -6.61 -10.97
C LYS A 214 -17.62 -7.11 -9.65
N GLY A 215 -18.34 -6.95 -8.53
CA GLY A 215 -17.86 -7.40 -7.21
C GLY A 215 -16.87 -6.44 -6.53
N PRO A 216 -16.12 -6.89 -5.50
CA PRO A 216 -15.24 -6.05 -4.68
C PRO A 216 -13.84 -5.79 -5.30
N ASN A 217 -13.47 -6.47 -6.40
CA ASN A 217 -12.14 -6.34 -7.00
C ASN A 217 -12.17 -5.30 -8.14
N PRO A 218 -11.42 -4.18 -8.05
CA PRO A 218 -11.42 -3.11 -9.05
C PRO A 218 -10.93 -3.52 -10.45
N ASN A 219 -10.35 -4.70 -10.62
CA ASN A 219 -9.78 -5.19 -11.89
C ASN A 219 -10.75 -6.02 -12.76
N ASP A 220 -12.01 -6.23 -12.35
CA ASP A 220 -13.03 -6.94 -13.15
C ASP A 220 -13.90 -5.95 -13.94
N TRP A 221 -13.27 -5.27 -14.92
CA TRP A 221 -13.85 -4.18 -15.69
C TRP A 221 -14.73 -4.68 -16.85
N LYS A 222 -15.84 -3.98 -17.10
CA LYS A 222 -16.72 -4.18 -18.27
C LYS A 222 -16.74 -2.94 -19.16
N ASP A 223 -17.89 -2.26 -19.20
CA ASP A 223 -18.15 -1.13 -20.09
C ASP A 223 -17.80 0.19 -19.40
N ALA A 224 -17.41 1.18 -20.20
CA ALA A 224 -17.18 2.53 -19.71
C ALA A 224 -18.50 3.17 -19.22
N TYR A 225 -18.43 3.84 -18.08
CA TYR A 225 -19.47 4.67 -17.51
C TYR A 225 -19.02 6.13 -17.56
N ALA A 226 -19.74 6.93 -18.36
CA ALA A 226 -19.52 8.37 -18.42
C ALA A 226 -20.41 9.08 -17.39
N LEU A 227 -19.81 9.89 -16.53
CA LEU A 227 -20.52 10.86 -15.70
C LEU A 227 -21.29 11.83 -16.62
N PRO A 228 -22.52 12.23 -16.24
CA PRO A 228 -23.42 12.93 -17.16
C PRO A 228 -22.88 14.32 -17.55
N ASP A 229 -22.99 15.30 -16.66
CA ASP A 229 -22.72 16.71 -16.99
C ASP A 229 -21.55 17.33 -16.22
N PHE A 230 -20.78 16.51 -15.51
CA PHE A 230 -19.67 16.97 -14.68
C PHE A 230 -18.47 16.05 -14.84
N ARG A 231 -17.30 16.56 -14.42
CA ARG A 231 -16.03 15.85 -14.33
C ARG A 231 -15.59 15.80 -12.87
N VAL A 232 -14.72 14.86 -12.56
CA VAL A 232 -14.05 14.77 -11.26
C VAL A 232 -12.55 14.85 -11.49
N LYS A 233 -11.89 15.64 -10.66
CA LYS A 233 -10.45 15.87 -10.67
C LYS A 233 -9.89 15.50 -9.30
N LEU A 234 -8.80 14.75 -9.28
CA LEU A 234 -8.00 14.58 -8.09
C LEU A 234 -7.10 15.81 -7.94
N GLU A 235 -7.32 16.63 -6.93
CA GLU A 235 -6.46 17.79 -6.67
C GLU A 235 -5.22 17.41 -5.88
N LYS A 236 -5.35 16.48 -4.92
CA LYS A 236 -4.25 16.00 -4.08
C LYS A 236 -4.56 14.62 -3.52
N PHE A 237 -3.56 13.74 -3.44
CA PHE A 237 -3.63 12.49 -2.70
C PHE A 237 -2.57 12.49 -1.59
N GLU A 238 -2.96 12.05 -0.39
CA GLU A 238 -2.09 11.93 0.76
C GLU A 238 -2.31 10.58 1.46
N VAL A 239 -1.21 9.89 1.75
CA VAL A 239 -1.21 8.72 2.64
C VAL A 239 -0.70 9.18 3.99
N GLN A 240 -1.54 9.09 5.02
CA GLN A 240 -1.10 9.28 6.39
C GLN A 240 -0.60 7.94 6.89
N THR A 241 0.65 7.85 7.36
CA THR A 241 1.21 6.66 8.01
C THR A 241 1.21 6.80 9.53
N TYR A 242 1.33 5.68 10.25
CA TYR A 242 1.69 5.72 11.65
C TYR A 242 3.16 6.11 11.82
N GLU A 243 3.51 6.69 12.97
CA GLU A 243 4.91 6.94 13.32
C GLU A 243 5.69 5.62 13.32
N PRO A 244 6.93 5.61 12.81
CA PRO A 244 7.73 4.39 12.70
C PRO A 244 8.04 3.81 14.09
N GLU A 245 7.53 2.61 14.33
CA GLU A 245 7.78 1.86 15.56
C GLU A 245 9.01 0.96 15.38
N PHE A 246 10.14 1.30 16.01
CA PHE A 246 11.37 0.50 15.93
C PHE A 246 11.30 -0.74 16.83
N LYS A 247 11.56 -1.93 16.26
CA LYS A 247 11.57 -3.20 16.99
C LYS A 247 12.89 -3.93 16.81
N LEU A 248 13.27 -4.67 17.84
CA LEU A 248 14.38 -5.62 17.81
C LEU A 248 13.84 -6.99 17.43
N TYR A 249 14.28 -7.52 16.31
CA TYR A 249 13.91 -8.83 15.79
C TYR A 249 15.03 -9.83 16.10
N ALA A 250 14.68 -10.91 16.79
CA ALA A 250 15.61 -12.01 17.05
C ALA A 250 15.22 -13.24 16.22
N PHE A 251 16.20 -13.73 15.48
CA PHE A 251 16.17 -14.95 14.71
C PHE A 251 16.97 -16.01 15.46
N VAL A 252 16.40 -17.17 15.66
CA VAL A 252 17.09 -18.31 16.29
C VAL A 252 17.13 -19.43 15.27
N GLU A 253 18.27 -20.10 15.13
CA GLU A 253 18.35 -21.37 14.43
C GLU A 253 17.91 -22.49 15.38
N PRO A 254 16.83 -23.25 15.07
CA PRO A 254 16.45 -24.40 15.88
C PRO A 254 17.52 -25.50 15.73
N ASP A 255 18.06 -25.96 16.85
CA ASP A 255 19.16 -26.94 16.94
C ASP A 255 19.22 -27.95 15.77
N GLY A 256 20.24 -27.80 14.92
CA GLY A 256 20.69 -28.80 13.95
C GLY A 256 19.85 -28.96 12.68
N LYS A 257 18.87 -28.09 12.40
CA LYS A 257 18.00 -28.22 11.20
C LYS A 257 18.39 -27.38 9.99
N GLY A 258 19.40 -26.52 10.10
CA GLY A 258 19.87 -25.69 9.00
C GLY A 258 18.89 -24.55 8.68
N GLY A 259 19.22 -23.35 9.14
CA GLY A 259 18.54 -22.10 8.80
C GLY A 259 17.70 -21.48 9.93
N PHE A 260 17.59 -20.16 9.90
CA PHE A 260 16.81 -19.37 10.85
C PHE A 260 15.31 -19.59 10.74
N GLU A 261 14.58 -19.40 11.84
CA GLU A 261 13.12 -19.33 11.83
C GLU A 261 12.58 -18.32 10.81
N ARG A 262 11.53 -18.71 10.06
CA ARG A 262 10.88 -17.83 9.08
C ARG A 262 10.19 -16.61 9.70
N ASN A 263 9.78 -16.71 10.96
CA ASN A 263 9.08 -15.65 11.68
C ASN A 263 9.90 -15.26 12.92
N PRO A 264 10.74 -14.20 12.85
CA PRO A 264 11.49 -13.74 14.00
C PRO A 264 10.56 -13.28 15.12
N LYS A 265 11.05 -13.39 16.36
CA LYS A 265 10.36 -12.79 17.50
C LYS A 265 10.75 -11.31 17.60
N ALA A 266 9.74 -10.43 17.58
CA ALA A 266 9.93 -8.99 17.76
C ALA A 266 9.80 -8.59 19.23
N TYR A 267 10.65 -7.67 19.67
CA TYR A 267 10.66 -7.10 21.01
C TYR A 267 10.52 -5.58 20.94
N GLU A 268 9.72 -5.02 21.85
CA GLU A 268 9.76 -3.59 22.14
C GLU A 268 11.09 -3.25 22.80
N VAL A 269 11.81 -2.28 22.25
CA VAL A 269 13.10 -1.86 22.78
C VAL A 269 12.89 -0.87 23.91
N LYS A 270 13.32 -1.24 25.12
CA LYS A 270 13.43 -0.35 26.28
C LYS A 270 14.74 -0.63 26.99
N GLU A 271 15.39 0.43 27.48
CA GLU A 271 16.61 0.29 28.27
C GLU A 271 16.33 -0.57 29.52
N GLY A 272 17.19 -1.55 29.77
CA GLY A 272 17.01 -2.53 30.85
C GLY A 272 16.13 -3.72 30.52
N LEU A 273 15.61 -3.85 29.29
CA LEU A 273 14.94 -5.08 28.84
C LEU A 273 15.91 -6.26 29.03
N ASP A 274 15.53 -7.25 29.85
CA ASP A 274 16.24 -8.51 30.05
C ASP A 274 15.27 -9.65 29.79
N THR A 275 15.56 -10.46 28.77
CA THR A 275 14.68 -11.55 28.38
C THR A 275 15.48 -12.74 27.86
N ARG A 276 14.86 -13.91 27.90
CA ARG A 276 15.43 -15.12 27.32
C ARG A 276 14.94 -15.28 25.89
N LEU A 277 15.87 -15.55 24.96
CA LEU A 277 15.53 -15.82 23.58
C LEU A 277 14.79 -17.18 23.47
N PRO A 278 13.73 -17.28 22.66
CA PRO A 278 13.00 -18.52 22.46
C PRO A 278 13.90 -19.64 21.98
N LEU A 279 13.62 -20.87 22.40
CA LEU A 279 14.32 -22.08 21.95
C LEU A 279 15.82 -22.13 22.26
N THR A 280 16.40 -21.11 22.90
CA THR A 280 17.79 -21.12 23.39
C THR A 280 17.83 -20.94 24.90
N TRP A 281 19.00 -21.11 25.50
CA TRP A 281 19.29 -20.72 26.89
C TRP A 281 19.90 -19.32 26.99
N THR A 282 20.08 -18.64 25.86
CA THR A 282 20.72 -17.32 25.79
C THR A 282 19.79 -16.24 26.33
N ARG A 283 20.32 -15.40 27.22
CA ARG A 283 19.68 -14.16 27.64
C ARG A 283 20.14 -13.00 26.77
N MET A 284 19.20 -12.12 26.46
CA MET A 284 19.42 -10.88 25.75
C MET A 284 19.02 -9.73 26.66
N LYS A 285 19.93 -8.78 26.84
CA LYS A 285 19.72 -7.57 27.60
C LYS A 285 19.95 -6.34 26.71
N VAL A 286 19.03 -5.38 26.73
CA VAL A 286 19.23 -4.06 26.10
C VAL A 286 19.82 -3.14 27.16
N ASP A 287 21.09 -2.80 27.01
CA ASP A 287 21.81 -1.99 27.99
C ASP A 287 21.61 -0.50 27.78
N LYS A 288 21.49 -0.06 26.53
CA LYS A 288 21.37 1.35 26.18
C LYS A 288 20.54 1.53 24.92
N VAL A 289 19.76 2.62 24.89
CA VAL A 289 18.95 3.03 23.75
C VAL A 289 19.28 4.48 23.43
N ILE A 290 19.68 4.76 22.19
CA ILE A 290 19.96 6.11 21.71
C ILE A 290 18.94 6.40 20.59
N PRO A 291 17.97 7.31 20.80
CA PRO A 291 16.91 7.60 19.82
C PRO A 291 17.42 8.15 18.48
N ASP A 292 18.53 8.87 18.49
CA ASP A 292 19.21 9.35 17.30
C ASP A 292 20.72 9.33 17.54
N ALA A 293 21.43 8.54 16.76
CA ALA A 293 22.80 8.17 17.02
C ALA A 293 23.71 8.34 15.81
N VAL A 294 24.97 8.65 16.07
CA VAL A 294 26.05 8.69 15.09
C VAL A 294 27.04 7.58 15.43
N ASP A 295 27.49 6.83 14.42
CA ASP A 295 28.56 5.84 14.60
C ASP A 295 29.89 6.59 14.80
N ASP A 296 30.43 6.47 16.00
CA ASP A 296 31.77 6.88 16.45
C ASP A 296 32.69 5.65 16.58
N GLY A 297 32.36 4.58 15.86
CA GLY A 297 33.13 3.35 15.77
C GLY A 297 34.48 3.53 15.10
N GLY A 298 35.29 2.48 15.17
CA GLY A 298 36.61 2.47 14.55
C GLY A 298 37.17 1.07 14.36
N PHE A 299 38.18 0.97 13.51
CA PHE A 299 38.96 -0.27 13.39
C PHE A 299 39.78 -0.52 14.66
N GLN A 300 39.79 -1.78 15.09
CA GLN A 300 40.62 -2.31 16.18
C GLN A 300 41.34 -3.57 15.73
N GLU A 301 42.53 -3.82 16.26
CA GLU A 301 43.27 -5.06 16.01
C GLU A 301 42.59 -6.26 16.71
N ASP A 302 42.32 -7.31 15.95
CA ASP A 302 41.88 -8.61 16.46
C ASP A 302 42.75 -9.73 15.85
N PRO A 303 43.72 -10.27 16.61
CA PRO A 303 44.62 -11.32 16.11
C PRO A 303 43.93 -12.60 15.63
N LYS A 304 42.63 -12.80 15.94
CA LYS A 304 41.85 -13.96 15.49
C LYS A 304 41.12 -13.70 14.16
N ALA A 305 41.04 -12.45 13.72
CA ALA A 305 40.38 -12.09 12.48
C ALA A 305 41.23 -12.46 11.25
N ALA A 306 40.58 -12.58 10.09
CA ALA A 306 41.27 -12.71 8.83
C ALA A 306 42.23 -11.52 8.61
N SER A 307 43.30 -11.74 7.84
CA SER A 307 44.21 -10.65 7.48
C SER A 307 43.43 -9.56 6.74
N ASN A 308 43.39 -8.37 7.34
CA ASN A 308 42.71 -7.20 6.84
C ASN A 308 43.51 -5.96 7.26
N PRO A 309 44.62 -5.67 6.55
CA PRO A 309 45.54 -4.65 6.99
C PRO A 309 44.96 -3.24 6.81
N VAL A 310 44.97 -2.47 7.90
CA VAL A 310 44.51 -1.08 7.96
C VAL A 310 45.57 -0.21 8.63
N LEU A 311 45.85 0.94 8.04
CA LEU A 311 46.66 1.98 8.69
C LEU A 311 45.75 3.09 9.21
N LYS A 312 45.85 3.43 10.49
CA LYS A 312 45.27 4.68 11.01
C LYS A 312 46.26 5.80 10.74
N LEU A 313 45.87 6.77 9.92
CA LEU A 313 46.70 7.91 9.55
C LEU A 313 46.19 9.17 10.26
N MET A 314 47.11 10.06 10.59
CA MET A 314 46.81 11.45 10.92
C MET A 314 47.31 12.34 9.78
N LEU A 315 46.40 13.10 9.19
CA LEU A 315 46.72 14.07 8.15
C LEU A 315 46.95 15.45 8.77
N GLY A 316 47.94 16.17 8.26
CA GLY A 316 48.27 17.51 8.74
C GLY A 316 48.83 17.53 10.16
N LEU A 317 49.48 16.46 10.62
CA LEU A 317 50.13 16.45 11.93
C LEU A 317 51.14 17.61 12.02
N GLY A 318 50.87 18.58 12.92
CA GLY A 318 51.61 19.83 13.05
C GLY A 318 50.88 21.09 12.54
N THR A 319 49.69 20.95 11.94
CA THR A 319 48.79 22.06 11.61
C THR A 319 47.81 22.35 12.75
N PRO A 320 47.05 23.48 12.72
CA PRO A 320 46.05 23.79 13.74
C PRO A 320 44.91 22.76 13.85
N GLU A 321 44.60 22.06 12.77
CA GLU A 321 43.48 21.12 12.68
C GLU A 321 43.93 19.81 11.99
N PRO A 322 44.68 18.94 12.69
CA PRO A 322 44.97 17.61 12.20
C PRO A 322 43.71 16.73 12.26
N TRP A 323 43.55 15.82 11.31
CA TRP A 323 42.39 14.93 11.26
C TRP A 323 42.79 13.50 10.90
N GLY A 324 42.07 12.53 11.47
CA GLY A 324 42.37 11.11 11.37
C GLY A 324 41.57 10.40 10.28
N ILE A 325 42.19 9.43 9.61
CA ILE A 325 41.54 8.55 8.63
C ILE A 325 42.03 7.11 8.78
N TYR A 326 41.22 6.15 8.32
CA TYR A 326 41.63 4.75 8.18
C TYR A 326 41.92 4.45 6.72
N LEU A 327 43.13 4.01 6.41
CA LEU A 327 43.58 3.60 5.08
C LEU A 327 43.54 2.08 4.98
N LEU A 328 42.57 1.54 4.23
CA LEU A 328 42.39 0.11 4.01
C LEU A 328 43.24 -0.38 2.82
N ALA A 329 43.78 -1.59 2.91
CA ALA A 329 44.48 -2.23 1.81
C ALA A 329 43.51 -2.56 0.67
N ASP A 330 43.96 -2.37 -0.57
CA ASP A 330 43.24 -2.69 -1.81
C ASP A 330 41.84 -2.07 -2.01
N HIS A 331 41.51 -1.02 -1.25
CA HIS A 331 40.32 -0.21 -1.55
C HIS A 331 40.59 0.67 -2.79
N PRO A 332 39.96 0.43 -3.97
CA PRO A 332 40.51 0.92 -5.23
C PRO A 332 40.48 2.45 -5.41
N ARG A 333 39.70 3.20 -4.63
CA ARG A 333 39.47 4.64 -4.88
C ARG A 333 39.21 5.58 -3.69
N ALA A 334 39.30 5.14 -2.43
CA ALA A 334 38.66 5.85 -1.31
C ALA A 334 39.39 7.08 -0.72
N TYR A 335 40.64 7.36 -1.08
CA TYR A 335 41.44 8.37 -0.36
C TYR A 335 42.07 9.40 -1.29
N ARG A 336 41.24 10.13 -2.04
CA ARG A 336 41.67 11.26 -2.88
C ARG A 336 41.24 12.56 -2.22
N PHE A 337 42.19 13.45 -1.96
CA PHE A 337 41.96 14.71 -1.26
C PHE A 337 42.17 15.87 -2.22
N ASN A 338 41.27 16.86 -2.16
CA ASN A 338 41.28 18.01 -3.07
C ASN A 338 41.48 19.38 -2.38
N GLU A 339 41.50 19.44 -1.04
CA GLU A 339 41.59 20.71 -0.28
C GLU A 339 42.44 20.55 1.00
N PRO A 340 43.03 21.62 1.57
CA PRO A 340 43.23 22.97 1.01
C PRO A 340 44.58 23.15 0.28
N ASP A 341 45.59 22.32 0.56
CA ASP A 341 47.00 22.62 0.23
C ASP A 341 47.63 21.69 -0.82
N GLY A 342 46.85 20.82 -1.47
CA GLY A 342 47.34 20.01 -2.59
C GLY A 342 46.43 18.84 -2.95
N ARG A 343 46.41 18.50 -4.24
CA ARG A 343 45.77 17.28 -4.75
C ARG A 343 46.69 16.09 -4.52
N PHE A 344 46.35 15.20 -3.60
CA PHE A 344 47.06 13.94 -3.42
C PHE A 344 46.10 12.78 -3.13
N ALA A 345 46.61 11.56 -3.35
CA ALA A 345 45.95 10.33 -2.97
C ALA A 345 46.79 9.50 -2.00
N LEU A 346 46.13 8.71 -1.17
CA LEU A 346 46.76 7.76 -0.26
C LEU A 346 46.42 6.33 -0.71
N LEU A 347 47.43 5.48 -0.75
CA LEU A 347 47.29 4.09 -1.15
C LEU A 347 48.01 3.19 -0.15
N LEU A 348 47.32 2.13 0.29
CA LEU A 348 47.93 1.02 1.01
C LEU A 348 47.98 -0.19 0.09
N LYS A 349 49.16 -0.78 -0.04
CA LYS A 349 49.42 -1.92 -0.91
C LYS A 349 50.20 -2.99 -0.15
N ASP A 350 49.90 -4.26 -0.43
CA ASP A 350 50.70 -5.36 0.09
C ASP A 350 52.13 -5.27 -0.43
N HIS A 351 52.28 -5.02 -1.73
CA HIS A 351 53.55 -4.86 -2.43
C HIS A 351 53.50 -3.68 -3.40
N PHE A 352 54.55 -2.85 -3.42
CA PHE A 352 54.71 -1.79 -4.40
C PHE A 352 55.61 -2.22 -5.55
N ASP A 353 55.07 -2.29 -6.76
CA ASP A 353 55.81 -2.54 -7.99
C ASP A 353 56.28 -1.21 -8.62
N PRO A 354 57.60 -0.91 -8.62
CA PRO A 354 58.13 0.32 -9.22
C PRO A 354 57.84 0.44 -10.72
N ALA A 355 57.69 -0.66 -11.45
CA ALA A 355 57.36 -0.63 -12.87
C ALA A 355 55.95 -0.08 -13.13
N LYS A 356 55.05 -0.21 -12.15
CA LYS A 356 53.69 0.33 -12.20
C LYS A 356 53.59 1.77 -11.68
N ALA A 357 54.66 2.34 -11.13
CA ALA A 357 54.67 3.73 -10.68
C ALA A 357 54.23 4.69 -11.80
N GLY A 358 54.59 4.40 -13.06
CA GLY A 358 54.19 5.19 -14.23
C GLY A 358 52.69 5.25 -14.51
N GLN A 359 51.88 4.42 -13.84
CA GLN A 359 50.41 4.46 -13.87
C GLN A 359 49.84 5.48 -12.87
N LEU A 360 50.59 5.82 -11.82
CA LEU A 360 50.20 6.78 -10.78
C LEU A 360 50.49 8.22 -11.22
N LYS A 361 49.80 8.66 -12.26
CA LYS A 361 49.91 10.00 -12.85
C LYS A 361 48.56 10.44 -13.40
N PRO A 362 48.38 11.75 -13.68
CA PRO A 362 47.17 12.19 -14.35
C PRO A 362 47.02 11.52 -15.71
N HIS A 363 45.85 10.97 -15.97
CA HIS A 363 45.47 10.48 -17.28
C HIS A 363 43.99 10.71 -17.52
N GLY A 364 43.64 10.95 -18.78
CA GLY A 364 42.25 11.07 -19.19
C GLY A 364 41.47 9.77 -18.95
N PRO A 365 40.13 9.84 -19.02
CA PRO A 365 39.30 8.66 -18.90
C PRO A 365 39.57 7.66 -20.01
N SER A 366 39.42 6.37 -19.71
CA SER A 366 39.42 5.30 -20.71
C SER A 366 38.12 5.25 -21.50
N ALA A 367 37.01 5.71 -20.92
CA ALA A 367 35.73 5.84 -21.58
C ALA A 367 34.91 6.98 -20.96
N GLU A 368 34.11 7.64 -21.78
CA GLU A 368 33.18 8.67 -21.37
C GLU A 368 31.77 8.21 -21.72
N LYS A 369 30.92 8.10 -20.69
CA LYS A 369 29.60 7.49 -20.82
C LYS A 369 28.51 8.44 -20.35
N LEU A 370 27.44 8.50 -21.12
CA LEU A 370 26.15 8.98 -20.66
C LEU A 370 25.44 7.75 -20.07
N GLN A 371 25.33 7.72 -18.75
CA GLN A 371 24.70 6.64 -18.01
C GLN A 371 23.29 7.05 -17.61
N MET A 372 22.33 6.14 -17.77
CA MET A 372 20.95 6.32 -17.36
C MET A 372 20.57 5.22 -16.37
N GLU A 373 20.11 5.59 -15.18
CA GLU A 373 19.44 4.64 -14.30
C GLU A 373 17.94 4.73 -14.55
N PHE A 374 17.31 3.59 -14.85
CA PHE A 374 15.88 3.51 -15.12
C PHE A 374 15.33 2.19 -14.56
N MET A 375 14.31 2.27 -13.70
CA MET A 375 13.70 1.11 -13.04
C MET A 375 14.72 0.16 -12.35
N GLY A 376 15.75 0.73 -11.68
CA GLY A 376 16.79 -0.04 -10.99
C GLY A 376 17.78 -0.75 -11.91
N LYS A 377 17.80 -0.42 -13.20
CA LYS A 377 18.82 -0.87 -14.16
C LYS A 377 19.67 0.30 -14.63
N THR A 378 20.97 0.06 -14.71
CA THR A 378 21.93 1.02 -15.26
C THR A 378 22.18 0.70 -16.74
N LEU A 379 21.99 1.71 -17.59
CA LEU A 379 22.23 1.63 -19.03
C LEU A 379 23.32 2.63 -19.42
N ASP A 380 24.21 2.24 -20.32
CA ASP A 380 25.33 3.08 -20.76
C ASP A 380 25.20 3.44 -22.24
N HIS A 381 25.54 4.68 -22.57
CA HIS A 381 25.68 5.17 -23.94
C HIS A 381 26.96 6.00 -24.10
N ASP A 382 27.46 6.12 -25.33
CA ASP A 382 28.69 6.86 -25.63
C ASP A 382 28.45 8.38 -25.43
N ALA A 383 29.30 9.04 -24.64
CA ALA A 383 29.21 10.49 -24.39
C ALA A 383 29.88 11.35 -25.48
N LYS A 384 30.15 10.80 -26.66
CA LYS A 384 30.72 11.56 -27.79
C LYS A 384 29.74 12.61 -28.32
N PRO A 385 30.15 13.88 -28.49
CA PRO A 385 29.32 14.89 -29.16
C PRO A 385 28.80 14.41 -30.52
N GLY A 386 27.48 14.54 -30.71
CA GLY A 386 26.76 14.05 -31.88
C GLY A 386 26.21 12.63 -31.75
N SER A 387 26.52 11.88 -30.67
CA SER A 387 25.85 10.62 -30.39
C SER A 387 24.38 10.87 -29.99
N THR A 388 23.53 9.93 -30.38
CA THR A 388 22.09 10.00 -30.14
C THR A 388 21.63 8.69 -29.53
N TRP A 389 20.88 8.80 -28.44
CA TRP A 389 20.27 7.70 -27.72
C TRP A 389 18.75 7.79 -27.79
N SER A 390 18.17 7.02 -28.71
CA SER A 390 16.73 7.07 -29.00
C SER A 390 15.97 6.01 -28.20
N PHE A 391 14.83 6.42 -27.63
CA PHE A 391 13.88 5.58 -26.91
C PHE A 391 12.48 5.71 -27.53
N PRO A 392 11.51 4.84 -27.19
CA PRO A 392 10.16 4.93 -27.77
C PRO A 392 9.43 6.26 -27.51
N ALA A 393 9.74 6.97 -26.42
CA ALA A 393 9.01 8.18 -26.00
C ALA A 393 9.84 9.48 -26.12
N PHE A 394 11.16 9.39 -26.22
CA PHE A 394 12.07 10.53 -26.25
C PHE A 394 13.41 10.15 -26.86
N GLU A 395 14.23 11.15 -27.14
CA GLU A 395 15.60 11.03 -27.61
C GLU A 395 16.53 11.91 -26.78
N LEU A 396 17.71 11.39 -26.46
CA LEU A 396 18.81 12.13 -25.85
C LEU A 396 19.91 12.32 -26.88
N LYS A 397 20.30 13.56 -27.15
CA LYS A 397 21.40 13.86 -28.05
C LYS A 397 22.53 14.52 -27.29
N VAL A 398 23.73 13.95 -27.36
CA VAL A 398 24.91 14.58 -26.78
C VAL A 398 25.31 15.76 -27.65
N VAL A 399 25.22 16.96 -27.10
CA VAL A 399 25.47 18.21 -27.84
C VAL A 399 26.94 18.58 -27.76
N LYS A 400 27.46 18.67 -26.54
CA LYS A 400 28.77 19.24 -26.30
C LYS A 400 29.39 18.74 -25.00
N LEU A 401 30.70 18.54 -25.04
CA LEU A 401 31.51 18.38 -23.85
C LEU A 401 32.13 19.73 -23.47
N HIS A 402 31.91 20.16 -22.23
CA HIS A 402 32.52 21.35 -21.67
C HIS A 402 33.67 20.94 -20.75
N PRO A 403 34.88 21.52 -20.91
CA PRO A 403 36.03 21.15 -20.07
C PRO A 403 35.92 21.66 -18.63
N ASP A 404 35.03 22.63 -18.39
CA ASP A 404 34.79 23.25 -17.09
C ASP A 404 33.32 23.73 -16.97
N PHE A 405 32.97 24.36 -15.85
CA PHE A 405 31.65 24.90 -15.55
C PHE A 405 31.08 25.72 -16.74
N PRO A 406 29.94 25.31 -17.33
CA PRO A 406 29.49 25.83 -18.63
C PRO A 406 28.70 27.15 -18.54
N PHE A 407 28.22 27.52 -17.35
CA PHE A 407 27.35 28.69 -17.17
C PHE A 407 28.18 29.97 -17.05
N LYS A 408 28.01 30.88 -18.00
CA LYS A 408 28.73 32.17 -18.06
C LYS A 408 27.95 33.34 -17.44
N GLN A 409 26.65 33.17 -17.24
CA GLN A 409 25.76 34.16 -16.63
C GLN A 409 24.90 33.49 -15.56
N GLY A 410 24.73 34.17 -14.43
CA GLY A 410 23.86 33.77 -13.34
C GLY A 410 22.87 34.89 -12.98
N PRO A 411 22.04 34.67 -11.95
CA PRO A 411 20.99 35.61 -11.55
C PRO A 411 21.50 37.03 -11.20
N ASN A 412 22.77 37.13 -10.79
CA ASN A 412 23.40 38.35 -10.32
C ASN A 412 24.43 38.93 -11.31
N GLY A 413 24.47 38.44 -12.55
CA GLY A 413 25.40 38.91 -13.59
C GLY A 413 26.40 37.84 -14.08
N PRO A 414 27.53 38.25 -14.70
CA PRO A 414 28.53 37.33 -15.21
C PRO A 414 29.14 36.48 -14.09
N ILE A 415 29.31 35.18 -14.33
CA ILE A 415 29.95 34.27 -13.36
C ILE A 415 31.46 34.32 -13.57
N ASP A 416 32.20 34.75 -12.56
CA ASP A 416 33.65 34.57 -12.51
C ASP A 416 33.96 33.12 -12.15
N LEU A 417 34.61 32.40 -13.07
CA LEU A 417 35.05 31.03 -12.85
C LEU A 417 35.87 30.90 -11.56
N ALA A 418 36.72 31.87 -11.22
CA ALA A 418 37.54 31.83 -10.01
C ALA A 418 36.73 31.74 -8.70
N GLN A 419 35.46 32.14 -8.73
CA GLN A 419 34.54 32.10 -7.59
C GLN A 419 33.61 30.87 -7.59
N VAL A 420 33.63 30.06 -8.64
CA VAL A 420 32.82 28.84 -8.73
C VAL A 420 33.43 27.77 -7.79
N PRO A 421 32.62 27.14 -6.92
CA PRO A 421 33.11 26.14 -5.97
C PRO A 421 33.92 25.01 -6.65
N PRO A 422 35.06 24.58 -6.08
CA PRO A 422 35.94 23.59 -6.70
C PRO A 422 35.27 22.26 -7.09
N TYR A 423 34.22 21.84 -6.37
CA TYR A 423 33.48 20.62 -6.66
C TYR A 423 32.63 20.70 -7.94
N LEU A 424 32.20 21.91 -8.34
CA LEU A 424 31.47 22.14 -9.61
C LEU A 424 32.41 22.42 -10.80
N ARG A 425 33.70 22.63 -10.54
CA ARG A 425 34.74 22.82 -11.57
C ARG A 425 35.16 21.49 -12.16
N GLY A 426 35.40 21.46 -13.47
CA GLY A 426 35.75 20.24 -14.20
C GLY A 426 34.73 19.87 -15.27
N PRO A 427 34.80 18.69 -15.86
CA PRO A 427 34.10 18.39 -17.12
C PRO A 427 32.58 18.25 -16.94
N TRP A 428 31.84 18.86 -17.86
CA TRP A 428 30.37 18.81 -17.95
C TRP A 428 29.93 18.28 -19.31
N LEU A 429 28.86 17.50 -19.32
CA LEU A 429 28.21 17.03 -20.53
C LEU A 429 26.89 17.78 -20.75
N GLU A 430 26.74 18.36 -21.93
CA GLU A 430 25.48 18.96 -22.39
C GLU A 430 24.73 17.96 -23.27
N VAL A 431 23.50 17.63 -22.86
CA VAL A 431 22.61 16.69 -23.54
C VAL A 431 21.30 17.40 -23.86
N GLU A 432 20.82 17.29 -25.09
CA GLU A 432 19.49 17.78 -25.47
C GLU A 432 18.48 16.64 -25.35
N LEU A 433 17.45 16.85 -24.53
CA LEU A 433 16.29 15.97 -24.44
C LEU A 433 15.24 16.42 -25.46
N HIS A 434 14.79 15.51 -26.31
CA HIS A 434 13.70 15.71 -27.25
C HIS A 434 12.54 14.75 -26.92
N ARG A 435 11.40 15.29 -26.48
CA ARG A 435 10.21 14.53 -26.10
C ARG A 435 9.25 14.43 -27.29
N PHE A 436 8.82 13.21 -27.64
CA PHE A 436 7.95 13.02 -28.80
C PHE A 436 6.47 13.32 -28.50
N SER A 437 6.05 13.27 -27.24
CA SER A 437 4.65 13.49 -26.83
C SER A 437 4.18 14.93 -27.03
N ASP A 438 5.05 15.91 -26.79
CA ASP A 438 4.78 17.35 -26.87
C ASP A 438 5.73 18.11 -27.80
N GLY A 439 6.72 17.42 -28.39
CA GLY A 439 7.73 18.03 -29.26
C GLY A 439 8.72 18.93 -28.53
N ALA A 440 8.71 18.94 -27.19
CA ALA A 440 9.57 19.81 -26.40
C ALA A 440 11.05 19.42 -26.55
N ARG A 441 11.93 20.42 -26.60
CA ARG A 441 13.38 20.27 -26.56
C ARG A 441 13.95 21.07 -25.41
N ALA A 442 14.81 20.44 -24.61
CA ALA A 442 15.42 21.10 -23.48
C ALA A 442 16.87 20.66 -23.25
N PRO A 443 17.77 21.57 -22.87
CA PRO A 443 19.14 21.23 -22.52
C PRO A 443 19.22 20.67 -21.09
N LEU A 444 20.09 19.68 -20.92
CA LEU A 444 20.45 19.04 -19.66
C LEU A 444 21.96 19.18 -19.48
N PHE A 445 22.38 19.56 -18.28
CA PHE A 445 23.80 19.73 -17.96
C PHE A 445 24.21 18.75 -16.86
N LEU A 446 25.14 17.85 -17.17
CA LEU A 446 25.58 16.77 -16.29
C LEU A 446 27.03 16.98 -15.85
N CYS A 447 27.23 17.21 -14.56
CA CYS A 447 28.56 17.37 -13.96
C CYS A 447 29.16 16.00 -13.63
N ALA A 448 30.37 15.73 -14.13
CA ALA A 448 31.06 14.47 -13.84
C ALA A 448 31.47 14.31 -12.36
N ARG A 449 31.68 15.43 -11.65
CA ARG A 449 32.20 15.42 -10.28
C ARG A 449 31.13 15.43 -9.20
N THR A 450 29.97 16.01 -9.50
CA THR A 450 28.87 16.14 -8.54
C THR A 450 27.56 15.75 -9.22
N PRO A 451 27.27 14.45 -9.35
CA PRO A 451 26.04 13.95 -9.97
C PRO A 451 24.78 14.52 -9.30
N ALA A 452 24.75 14.57 -7.96
CA ALA A 452 23.63 15.10 -7.18
C ALA A 452 23.26 16.55 -7.53
N PHE A 453 24.25 17.39 -7.87
CA PHE A 453 23.98 18.76 -8.32
C PHE A 453 23.34 18.77 -9.71
N SER A 454 23.72 17.83 -10.58
CA SER A 454 23.10 17.65 -11.90
C SER A 454 21.63 17.27 -11.76
N ASP A 455 21.31 16.39 -10.81
CA ASP A 455 19.94 15.98 -10.53
C ASP A 455 19.09 17.18 -10.08
N GLN A 456 19.61 17.99 -9.15
CA GLN A 456 18.93 19.20 -8.69
C GLN A 456 18.78 20.24 -9.81
N ALA A 457 19.83 20.48 -10.60
CA ALA A 457 19.84 21.48 -11.67
C ALA A 457 18.88 21.13 -12.81
N ASN A 458 18.68 19.83 -13.07
CA ASN A 458 17.82 19.34 -14.14
C ASN A 458 16.42 18.90 -13.66
N ALA A 459 16.10 19.05 -12.37
CA ALA A 459 14.86 18.53 -11.77
C ALA A 459 13.56 19.07 -12.40
N GLN A 460 13.60 20.27 -12.99
CA GLN A 460 12.45 20.85 -13.70
C GLN A 460 12.35 20.38 -15.17
N THR A 461 13.45 19.87 -15.72
CA THR A 461 13.58 19.46 -17.13
C THR A 461 13.44 17.95 -17.32
N LEU A 462 13.85 17.16 -16.33
CA LEU A 462 13.60 15.72 -16.19
C LEU A 462 12.53 15.52 -15.11
N PRO A 463 11.24 15.43 -15.50
CA PRO A 463 10.17 15.20 -14.55
C PRO A 463 10.36 13.90 -13.75
N PRO A 464 10.05 13.87 -12.44
CA PRO A 464 10.21 12.67 -11.60
C PRO A 464 9.44 11.44 -12.10
N ASP A 465 8.36 11.63 -12.86
CA ASP A 465 7.51 10.57 -13.41
C ASP A 465 8.16 9.78 -14.56
N MET A 466 9.27 10.27 -15.13
CA MET A 466 10.07 9.49 -16.06
C MET A 466 10.89 8.38 -15.36
N GLY A 467 11.06 8.43 -14.03
CA GLY A 467 11.78 7.40 -13.28
C GLY A 467 13.21 7.15 -13.78
N MET A 468 13.84 8.19 -14.34
CA MET A 468 15.20 8.11 -14.89
C MET A 468 16.11 9.15 -14.24
N THR A 469 17.36 8.77 -13.93
CA THR A 469 18.46 9.70 -13.62
C THR A 469 19.52 9.60 -14.69
N LEU A 470 20.20 10.71 -14.97
CA LEU A 470 21.28 10.77 -15.97
C LEU A 470 22.58 11.17 -15.29
N HIS A 471 23.63 10.40 -15.55
CA HIS A 471 24.96 10.63 -15.00
C HIS A 471 25.99 10.70 -16.12
N TYR A 472 26.89 11.68 -16.04
CA TYR A 472 28.06 11.73 -16.89
C TYR A 472 29.22 11.05 -16.19
N VAL A 473 29.60 9.87 -16.69
CA VAL A 473 30.58 8.99 -16.06
C VAL A 473 31.88 9.00 -16.86
N ARG A 474 33.00 9.28 -16.18
CA ARG A 474 34.35 9.26 -16.75
C ARG A 474 35.12 8.08 -16.14
N GLU A 475 35.17 6.97 -16.88
CA GLU A 475 35.75 5.72 -16.37
C GLU A 475 37.27 5.80 -16.34
N ASN A 476 37.85 5.37 -15.23
CA ASN A 476 39.30 5.31 -15.02
C ASN A 476 39.99 6.65 -15.34
N GLU A 477 39.39 7.78 -15.00
CA GLU A 477 40.12 9.05 -15.00
C GLU A 477 40.96 9.15 -13.72
N GLU A 478 42.19 9.64 -13.85
CA GLU A 478 43.01 10.01 -12.70
C GLU A 478 43.42 11.49 -12.82
N THR A 479 43.10 12.26 -11.77
CA THR A 479 43.38 13.70 -11.72
C THR A 479 44.48 14.05 -10.71
N GLN A 480 44.87 13.08 -9.89
CA GLN A 480 45.86 13.24 -8.85
C GLN A 480 47.27 13.22 -9.46
N ARG A 481 48.07 14.21 -9.09
CA ARG A 481 49.48 14.28 -9.48
C ARG A 481 50.36 13.55 -8.48
N ARG A 482 49.96 13.57 -7.20
CA ARG A 482 50.75 13.04 -6.08
C ARG A 482 50.04 11.87 -5.43
N PHE A 483 50.81 10.85 -5.10
CA PHE A 483 50.35 9.68 -4.36
C PHE A 483 51.33 9.41 -3.24
N VAL A 484 50.82 9.14 -2.04
CA VAL A 484 51.61 8.52 -0.99
C VAL A 484 51.22 7.05 -0.94
N VAL A 485 52.17 6.19 -1.29
CA VAL A 485 51.97 4.74 -1.32
C VAL A 485 52.70 4.11 -0.16
N TYR A 486 51.95 3.52 0.75
CA TYR A 486 52.46 2.69 1.83
C TYR A 486 52.48 1.24 1.34
N SER A 487 53.64 0.59 1.41
CA SER A 487 53.78 -0.84 1.19
C SER A 487 53.99 -1.58 2.51
N LEU A 488 53.34 -2.73 2.63
CA LEU A 488 53.39 -3.57 3.84
C LEU A 488 54.59 -4.52 3.84
N ASP A 489 54.97 -5.05 2.68
CA ASP A 489 56.03 -6.04 2.53
C ASP A 489 57.44 -5.52 2.89
N ASP A 490 57.74 -4.27 2.54
CA ASP A 490 59.04 -3.63 2.78
C ASP A 490 58.99 -2.43 3.73
N GLN A 491 57.80 -2.14 4.28
CA GLN A 491 57.50 -1.02 5.18
C GLN A 491 58.00 0.34 4.68
N GLN A 492 57.93 0.59 3.36
CA GLN A 492 58.30 1.87 2.75
C GLN A 492 57.08 2.72 2.39
N ALA A 493 57.21 4.03 2.62
CA ALA A 493 56.27 5.04 2.16
C ALA A 493 56.92 5.80 1.00
N ARG A 494 56.19 5.89 -0.11
CA ARG A 494 56.68 6.48 -1.36
C ARG A 494 55.82 7.65 -1.78
N LEU A 495 56.43 8.81 -1.97
CA LEU A 495 55.81 9.93 -2.64
C LEU A 495 56.04 9.76 -4.14
N VAL A 496 54.97 9.47 -4.88
CA VAL A 496 54.97 9.37 -6.33
C VAL A 496 54.36 10.65 -6.89
N GLU A 497 55.08 11.35 -7.75
CA GLU A 497 54.60 12.55 -8.44
C GLU A 497 54.72 12.35 -9.95
N ASP A 498 53.62 12.56 -10.67
CA ASP A 498 53.52 12.39 -12.12
C ASP A 498 54.10 11.05 -12.61
N GLY A 499 53.84 9.98 -11.85
CA GLY A 499 54.24 8.61 -12.16
C GLY A 499 55.70 8.28 -11.87
N ARG A 500 56.42 9.16 -11.18
CA ARG A 500 57.81 8.94 -10.74
C ARG A 500 57.89 8.95 -9.23
N VAL A 501 58.61 7.99 -8.66
CA VAL A 501 58.91 7.97 -7.23
C VAL A 501 59.90 9.11 -6.96
N ILE A 502 59.44 10.16 -6.27
CA ILE A 502 60.25 11.33 -5.91
C ILE A 502 60.98 11.09 -4.59
N ARG A 503 60.32 10.41 -3.65
CA ARG A 503 60.89 10.13 -2.33
C ARG A 503 60.42 8.79 -1.81
N THR A 504 61.33 8.08 -1.14
CA THR A 504 61.06 6.81 -0.46
C THR A 504 61.65 6.90 0.93
N GLU A 505 60.85 6.60 1.95
CA GLU A 505 61.31 6.55 3.33
C GLU A 505 60.62 5.41 4.07
N PRO A 506 61.29 4.75 5.03
CA PRO A 506 60.63 3.76 5.87
C PRO A 506 59.56 4.45 6.71
N TRP A 507 58.36 3.88 6.81
CA TRP A 507 57.32 4.38 7.69
C TRP A 507 57.27 3.56 8.98
N SER A 508 56.88 4.23 10.07
CA SER A 508 56.61 3.62 11.36
C SER A 508 55.57 4.47 12.08
N PRO A 509 54.79 3.90 13.01
CA PRO A 509 53.89 4.67 13.86
C PRO A 509 54.56 5.92 14.46
N GLY A 510 53.90 7.07 14.35
CA GLY A 510 54.38 8.37 14.82
C GLY A 510 55.43 9.07 13.96
N LYS A 511 56.01 8.41 12.95
CA LYS A 511 57.03 9.05 12.08
C LYS A 511 56.35 9.94 11.03
N LEU A 512 56.70 11.23 11.03
CA LEU A 512 56.17 12.21 10.08
C LEU A 512 56.57 11.85 8.64
N PHE A 513 55.58 11.77 7.75
CA PHE A 513 55.80 11.72 6.30
C PHE A 513 55.19 12.98 5.66
N ALA A 514 56.03 13.97 5.41
CA ALA A 514 55.61 15.23 4.76
C ALA A 514 55.16 14.96 3.32
N ILE A 515 54.16 15.64 2.79
CA ILE A 515 53.73 15.49 1.39
C ILE A 515 54.14 16.73 0.61
N ASP A 516 53.67 17.90 1.07
CA ASP A 516 54.04 19.23 0.58
C ASP A 516 53.89 20.24 1.72
N LYS A 517 54.15 21.53 1.46
CA LYS A 517 54.13 22.65 2.43
C LYS A 517 52.96 22.56 3.41
N GLY A 518 53.26 22.18 4.66
CA GLY A 518 52.30 22.12 5.77
C GLY A 518 51.48 20.82 5.86
N LEU A 519 51.55 19.94 4.86
CA LEU A 519 50.73 18.73 4.82
C LEU A 519 51.57 17.48 5.04
N SER A 520 51.16 16.64 5.98
CA SER A 520 51.79 15.36 6.30
C SER A 520 50.75 14.24 6.31
N ALA A 521 51.16 13.00 6.06
CA ALA A 521 50.36 11.82 6.32
C ALA A 521 51.16 10.89 7.23
N THR A 522 50.85 10.90 8.52
CA THR A 522 51.60 10.13 9.50
C THR A 522 50.84 8.88 9.86
N VAL A 523 51.47 7.72 9.72
CA VAL A 523 50.94 6.48 10.29
C VAL A 523 50.95 6.62 11.80
N MET A 524 49.80 6.49 12.44
CA MET A 524 49.65 6.50 13.89
C MET A 524 49.59 5.07 14.44
N GLU A 525 48.95 4.18 13.69
CA GLU A 525 48.74 2.79 14.08
C GLU A 525 48.67 1.92 12.83
N ALA A 526 49.21 0.71 12.91
CA ALA A 526 49.13 -0.30 11.87
C ALA A 526 48.44 -1.54 12.44
N MET A 527 47.36 -1.96 11.80
CA MET A 527 46.49 -3.06 12.24
C MET A 527 46.45 -4.14 11.16
N PRO A 528 47.29 -5.20 11.22
CA PRO A 528 47.28 -6.28 10.23
C PRO A 528 45.98 -7.11 10.19
N HIS A 529 45.27 -7.18 11.32
CA HIS A 529 44.02 -7.93 11.48
C HIS A 529 42.91 -7.01 12.00
N ALA A 530 42.56 -5.99 11.22
CA ALA A 530 41.63 -4.96 11.65
C ALA A 530 40.16 -5.40 11.51
N VAL A 531 39.37 -5.16 12.56
CA VAL A 531 37.91 -5.35 12.58
C VAL A 531 37.24 -4.03 12.95
N TRP A 532 36.21 -3.61 12.20
CA TRP A 532 35.40 -2.45 12.58
C TRP A 532 34.55 -2.80 13.80
N LYS A 533 34.68 -2.02 14.87
CA LYS A 533 33.78 -2.09 16.01
C LYS A 533 32.96 -0.82 16.08
N SER A 534 31.67 -0.93 15.75
CA SER A 534 30.73 0.17 15.88
C SER A 534 30.57 0.60 17.33
N SER A 535 30.42 1.90 17.52
CA SER A 535 30.15 2.52 18.82
C SER A 535 29.26 3.72 18.55
N PHE A 536 28.12 3.81 19.22
CA PHE A 536 27.17 4.88 18.92
C PHE A 536 27.12 5.92 20.03
N VAL A 537 27.14 7.19 19.62
CA VAL A 537 26.96 8.36 20.49
C VAL A 537 25.71 9.12 20.09
N PRO A 538 25.05 9.85 21.01
CA PRO A 538 23.95 10.73 20.66
C PRO A 538 24.38 11.72 19.58
N ASN A 539 23.54 11.91 18.56
CA ASN A 539 23.80 12.87 17.50
C ASN A 539 23.93 14.30 18.09
N PRO A 540 25.08 14.98 17.92
CA PRO A 540 25.29 16.32 18.48
C PRO A 540 24.30 17.36 17.95
N ASP A 541 23.86 17.24 16.70
CA ASP A 541 22.99 18.22 16.04
C ASP A 541 21.54 18.20 16.58
N THR A 542 21.12 17.03 17.08
CA THR A 542 19.79 16.78 17.64
C THR A 542 19.81 16.64 19.16
N ALA A 543 20.98 16.76 19.80
CA ALA A 543 21.13 16.67 21.24
C ALA A 543 20.18 17.61 21.99
N GLY A 544 19.31 17.03 22.84
CA GLY A 544 18.33 17.78 23.64
C GLY A 544 17.03 18.17 22.91
N LYS A 545 16.85 17.76 21.65
CA LYS A 545 15.61 17.93 20.89
C LYS A 545 14.90 16.58 20.73
N THR A 546 13.60 16.61 20.44
CA THR A 546 12.88 15.41 19.97
C THR A 546 13.38 15.08 18.56
N PRO A 547 13.92 13.87 18.31
CA PRO A 547 14.38 13.49 16.99
C PRO A 547 13.22 13.42 16.00
N ASP A 548 13.48 13.82 14.75
CA ASP A 548 12.54 13.63 13.65
C ASP A 548 12.45 12.12 13.33
N PRO A 549 11.28 11.46 13.47
CA PRO A 549 11.14 10.02 13.26
C PRO A 549 11.57 9.55 11.86
N ASP A 550 11.49 10.43 10.86
CA ASP A 550 11.79 10.07 9.46
C ASP A 550 13.29 10.11 9.16
N HIS A 551 14.06 10.93 9.89
CA HIS A 551 15.49 11.15 9.68
C HIS A 551 16.38 10.60 10.79
N ALA A 552 15.83 10.34 11.97
CA ALA A 552 16.57 9.81 13.11
C ALA A 552 17.13 8.42 12.81
N SER A 553 18.36 8.17 13.28
CA SER A 553 19.04 6.88 13.18
C SER A 553 19.21 6.27 14.56
N PRO A 554 18.16 5.64 15.13
CA PRO A 554 18.27 5.07 16.46
C PRO A 554 19.28 3.91 16.50
N ALA A 555 19.97 3.79 17.63
CA ALA A 555 20.90 2.70 17.89
C ALA A 555 20.73 2.14 19.29
N ILE A 556 20.96 0.84 19.44
CA ILE A 556 20.81 0.11 20.70
C ILE A 556 22.07 -0.69 21.02
N GLN A 557 22.41 -0.78 22.30
CA GLN A 557 23.43 -1.69 22.77
C GLN A 557 22.76 -2.92 23.36
N VAL A 558 23.13 -4.09 22.84
CA VAL A 558 22.58 -5.37 23.27
C VAL A 558 23.70 -6.26 23.79
N THR A 559 23.49 -6.82 24.97
CA THR A 559 24.36 -7.85 25.55
C THR A 559 23.66 -9.19 25.50
N LEU A 560 24.35 -10.17 24.93
CA LEU A 560 23.92 -11.56 24.90
C LEU A 560 24.76 -12.38 25.88
N THR A 561 24.13 -13.26 26.65
CA THR A 561 24.80 -14.18 27.59
C THR A 561 24.33 -15.60 27.32
N ASP A 562 25.24 -16.51 27.00
CA ASP A 562 24.93 -17.94 26.82
C ASP A 562 24.78 -18.69 28.16
N ASP A 563 24.48 -19.99 28.08
CA ASP A 563 24.33 -20.86 29.25
C ASP A 563 25.65 -21.15 29.98
N ALA A 564 26.78 -21.05 29.29
CA ALA A 564 28.12 -21.15 29.88
C ALA A 564 28.55 -19.86 30.59
N GLY A 565 27.76 -18.79 30.48
CA GLY A 565 28.06 -17.47 31.04
C GLY A 565 28.97 -16.61 30.16
N LYS A 566 29.30 -17.05 28.94
CA LYS A 566 29.99 -16.23 27.95
C LYS A 566 29.08 -15.08 27.55
N THR A 567 29.64 -13.88 27.56
CA THR A 567 28.89 -12.65 27.27
C THR A 567 29.50 -11.92 26.07
N GLU A 568 28.64 -11.42 25.18
CA GLU A 568 29.02 -10.60 24.02
C GLU A 568 28.13 -9.36 23.96
N SER A 569 28.74 -8.17 23.91
CA SER A 569 28.03 -6.89 23.83
C SER A 569 28.27 -6.23 22.49
N HIS A 570 27.18 -5.82 21.82
CA HIS A 570 27.20 -5.31 20.45
C HIS A 570 26.25 -4.14 20.27
N TRP A 571 26.59 -3.25 19.35
CA TRP A 571 25.71 -2.18 18.90
C TRP A 571 24.93 -2.60 17.67
N LEU A 572 23.65 -2.22 17.62
CA LEU A 572 22.78 -2.38 16.45
C LEU A 572 22.21 -1.01 16.10
N SER A 573 22.38 -0.55 14.87
CA SER A 573 21.64 0.60 14.35
C SER A 573 20.32 0.15 13.74
N ALA A 574 19.35 1.07 13.66
CA ALA A 574 18.10 0.84 12.95
C ALA A 574 18.18 1.14 11.45
N ARG A 575 19.20 1.91 11.04
CA ARG A 575 19.45 2.39 9.68
C ARG A 575 20.95 2.34 9.38
N ASN A 576 21.28 2.03 8.13
CA ASN A 576 22.64 2.17 7.60
C ASN A 576 22.93 3.65 7.29
N PRO A 577 24.21 4.05 7.12
CA PRO A 577 24.56 5.43 6.75
C PRO A 577 23.94 5.92 5.43
N ASP A 578 23.62 5.01 4.52
CA ASP A 578 22.93 5.29 3.24
C ASP A 578 21.39 5.32 3.37
N GLY A 579 20.85 5.18 4.59
CA GLY A 579 19.42 5.16 4.89
C GLY A 579 18.74 3.81 4.69
N SER A 580 19.46 2.78 4.21
CA SER A 580 18.89 1.44 4.02
C SER A 580 18.72 0.67 5.34
N THR A 581 17.86 -0.36 5.32
CA THR A 581 17.68 -1.25 6.48
C THR A 581 18.94 -2.09 6.72
N PRO A 582 19.46 -2.14 7.96
CA PRO A 582 20.63 -2.95 8.29
C PRO A 582 20.39 -4.43 8.06
N GLN A 583 21.41 -5.16 7.58
CA GLN A 583 21.35 -6.61 7.51
C GLN A 583 21.46 -7.21 8.93
N GLY A 584 20.79 -8.35 9.15
CA GLY A 584 20.87 -9.05 10.41
C GLY A 584 22.30 -9.52 10.71
N THR A 585 22.78 -9.26 11.93
CA THR A 585 24.11 -9.73 12.39
C THR A 585 23.93 -11.02 13.18
N THR A 586 24.82 -11.99 13.00
CA THR A 586 24.76 -13.28 13.68
C THR A 586 25.80 -13.43 14.80
N TYR A 587 25.45 -14.15 15.86
CA TYR A 587 26.21 -14.30 17.10
C TYR A 587 26.28 -15.77 17.55
N PHE A 588 27.24 -16.09 18.43
CA PHE A 588 27.53 -17.45 18.92
C PHE A 588 27.56 -18.52 17.81
N ASP A 589 28.46 -18.33 16.84
CA ASP A 589 28.66 -19.21 15.67
C ASP A 589 27.45 -19.29 14.73
N GLY A 590 26.77 -18.16 14.53
CA GLY A 590 25.70 -18.08 13.53
C GLY A 590 24.32 -18.52 14.02
N LYS A 591 24.17 -18.90 15.29
CA LYS A 591 22.91 -19.48 15.82
C LYS A 591 21.85 -18.44 16.18
N ILE A 592 22.28 -17.20 16.44
CA ILE A 592 21.39 -16.11 16.86
C ILE A 592 21.59 -14.93 15.91
N GLY A 593 20.55 -14.55 15.18
CA GLY A 593 20.53 -13.33 14.36
C GLY A 593 19.77 -12.22 15.08
N LEU A 594 20.31 -11.02 15.12
CA LEU A 594 19.58 -9.83 15.58
C LEU A 594 19.49 -8.80 14.46
N GLN A 595 18.33 -8.15 14.35
CA GLN A 595 18.09 -7.04 13.46
C GLN A 595 17.27 -5.99 14.18
N TYR A 596 17.72 -4.74 14.20
CA TYR A 596 16.98 -3.62 14.73
C TYR A 596 16.52 -2.77 13.55
N HIS A 597 15.22 -2.56 13.39
CA HIS A 597 14.69 -1.70 12.32
C HIS A 597 13.26 -1.25 12.63
N ALA A 598 12.79 -0.24 11.88
CA ALA A 598 11.39 0.17 11.92
C ALA A 598 10.50 -0.97 11.40
N LYS A 599 9.38 -1.19 12.08
CA LYS A 599 8.26 -1.95 11.51
C LYS A 599 7.85 -1.28 10.19
N ASP A 600 7.47 -2.08 9.19
CA ASP A 600 6.96 -1.57 7.92
C ASP A 600 5.89 -0.50 8.17
N ALA A 601 6.01 0.63 7.46
CA ALA A 601 5.12 1.76 7.63
C ALA A 601 3.69 1.36 7.25
N GLU A 602 2.83 1.22 8.25
CA GLU A 602 1.42 0.90 8.04
C GLU A 602 0.65 2.18 7.69
N PRO A 603 -0.08 2.21 6.57
CA PRO A 603 -0.94 3.34 6.24
C PRO A 603 -2.09 3.42 7.25
N LYS A 604 -2.26 4.61 7.84
CA LYS A 604 -3.31 4.97 8.79
C LYS A 604 -4.56 5.48 8.10
N ASP A 605 -4.40 6.32 7.08
CA ASP A 605 -5.53 6.94 6.38
C ASP A 605 -5.13 7.28 4.93
N PHE A 606 -6.10 7.19 4.02
CA PHE A 606 -5.93 7.50 2.60
C PHE A 606 -6.87 8.66 2.26
N ARG A 607 -6.28 9.80 1.89
CA ARG A 607 -7.03 11.05 1.72
C ARG A 607 -6.90 11.56 0.30
N SER A 608 -8.03 11.70 -0.37
CA SER A 608 -8.09 12.22 -1.74
C SER A 608 -8.90 13.50 -1.78
N VAL A 609 -8.31 14.61 -2.17
CA VAL A 609 -9.05 15.86 -2.38
C VAL A 609 -9.67 15.82 -3.76
N LEU A 610 -10.99 15.65 -3.82
CA LEU A 610 -11.74 15.59 -5.07
C LEU A 610 -12.44 16.92 -5.34
N VAL A 611 -12.33 17.36 -6.59
CA VAL A 611 -13.01 18.55 -7.12
C VAL A 611 -13.95 18.08 -8.24
N ILE A 612 -15.22 18.45 -8.13
CA ILE A 612 -16.22 18.27 -9.18
C ILE A 612 -16.27 19.54 -10.01
N GLU A 613 -16.11 19.40 -11.32
CA GLU A 613 -16.09 20.51 -12.26
C GLU A 613 -17.20 20.37 -13.31
N ASP A 614 -17.67 21.48 -13.85
CA ASP A 614 -18.54 21.47 -15.03
C ASP A 614 -17.73 21.18 -16.33
N LYS A 615 -18.41 21.31 -17.48
CA LYS A 615 -17.78 21.14 -18.81
C LYS A 615 -16.77 22.25 -19.12
N GLU A 616 -16.90 23.40 -18.50
CA GLU A 616 -16.09 24.61 -18.72
C GLU A 616 -14.89 24.69 -17.75
N GLY A 617 -14.89 23.86 -16.70
CA GLY A 617 -13.82 23.78 -15.69
C GLY A 617 -14.12 24.54 -14.40
N HIS A 618 -15.35 25.04 -14.23
CA HIS A 618 -15.74 25.71 -12.99
C HIS A 618 -15.98 24.68 -11.88
N GLU A 619 -15.46 24.97 -10.69
CA GLU A 619 -15.68 24.16 -9.50
C GLU A 619 -17.15 24.20 -9.07
N LEU A 620 -17.77 23.03 -8.98
CA LEU A 620 -19.14 22.82 -8.51
C LEU A 620 -19.19 22.30 -7.08
N ALA A 621 -18.19 21.50 -6.68
CA ALA A 621 -18.04 20.98 -5.33
C ALA A 621 -16.59 20.56 -5.09
N ARG A 622 -16.13 20.66 -3.85
CA ARG A 622 -14.82 20.17 -3.41
C ARG A 622 -14.95 19.50 -2.06
N LYS A 623 -14.37 18.31 -1.90
CA LYS A 623 -14.32 17.60 -0.62
C LYS A 623 -13.10 16.68 -0.57
N GLN A 624 -12.48 16.61 0.61
CA GLN A 624 -11.53 15.57 0.92
C GLN A 624 -12.27 14.29 1.28
N VAL A 625 -12.03 13.21 0.54
CA VAL A 625 -12.63 11.89 0.78
C VAL A 625 -11.63 10.93 1.42
N SER A 626 -12.16 10.00 2.20
CA SER A 626 -11.45 8.83 2.72
C SER A 626 -12.34 7.58 2.59
N VAL A 627 -11.84 6.40 2.96
CA VAL A 627 -12.52 5.09 2.77
C VAL A 627 -13.99 5.11 3.24
N ASN A 628 -14.30 5.83 4.32
CA ASN A 628 -15.64 5.89 4.91
C ASN A 628 -16.30 7.28 4.84
N ASP A 629 -15.66 8.28 4.23
CA ASP A 629 -16.21 9.62 4.10
C ASP A 629 -16.25 10.06 2.62
N PRO A 630 -17.29 9.67 1.86
CA PRO A 630 -17.38 9.92 0.42
C PRO A 630 -17.81 11.35 0.07
N LEU A 631 -17.49 11.80 -1.14
CA LEU A 631 -18.07 12.99 -1.76
C LEU A 631 -19.37 12.57 -2.46
N VAL A 632 -20.48 13.26 -2.18
CA VAL A 632 -21.77 13.00 -2.83
C VAL A 632 -22.18 14.17 -3.71
N TYR A 633 -22.39 13.92 -5.01
CA TYR A 633 -22.84 14.93 -5.97
C TYR A 633 -23.81 14.34 -6.99
N LYS A 634 -24.98 14.97 -7.17
CA LYS A 634 -26.05 14.51 -8.09
C LYS A 634 -26.33 13.00 -7.99
N GLY A 635 -26.43 12.48 -6.76
CA GLY A 635 -26.68 11.07 -6.48
C GLY A 635 -25.50 10.12 -6.68
N HIS A 636 -24.34 10.61 -7.11
CA HIS A 636 -23.10 9.86 -7.26
C HIS A 636 -22.24 10.00 -6.01
N TRP A 637 -21.78 8.87 -5.48
CA TRP A 637 -20.95 8.77 -4.28
C TRP A 637 -19.54 8.37 -4.71
N PHE A 638 -18.55 9.19 -4.36
CA PHE A 638 -17.15 8.99 -4.69
C PHE A 638 -16.38 8.55 -3.45
N TYR A 639 -15.90 7.32 -3.46
CA TYR A 639 -15.13 6.70 -2.38
C TYR A 639 -13.67 6.60 -2.77
N GLN A 640 -12.78 6.83 -1.81
CA GLN A 640 -11.41 6.33 -1.93
C GLN A 640 -11.45 4.80 -1.87
N SER A 641 -10.79 4.14 -2.82
CA SER A 641 -10.85 2.67 -2.96
C SER A 641 -9.48 2.01 -2.90
N ASN A 642 -8.48 2.53 -3.63
CA ASN A 642 -7.12 2.02 -3.62
C ASN A 642 -6.13 3.17 -3.95
N TYR A 643 -4.85 2.83 -4.01
CA TYR A 643 -3.76 3.72 -4.39
C TYR A 643 -2.62 2.91 -4.99
N ASP A 644 -1.73 3.56 -5.74
CA ASP A 644 -0.49 2.94 -6.19
C ASP A 644 0.62 3.23 -5.15
N PRO A 645 1.20 2.21 -4.49
CA PRO A 645 2.33 2.39 -3.59
C PRO A 645 3.57 2.98 -4.25
N LYS A 646 3.67 2.93 -5.58
CA LYS A 646 4.79 3.45 -6.37
C LYS A 646 4.53 4.85 -6.93
N ASP A 647 3.28 5.32 -6.92
CA ASP A 647 2.89 6.62 -7.46
C ASP A 647 1.92 7.33 -6.50
N ALA A 648 2.48 8.21 -5.66
CA ALA A 648 1.73 9.01 -4.70
C ALA A 648 0.85 10.10 -5.35
N THR A 649 0.88 10.26 -6.68
CA THR A 649 0.03 11.20 -7.42
C THR A 649 -1.25 10.54 -7.95
N VAL A 650 -1.40 9.23 -7.78
CA VAL A 650 -2.54 8.45 -8.27
C VAL A 650 -3.38 7.96 -7.10
N SER A 651 -4.68 8.19 -7.20
CA SER A 651 -5.67 7.66 -6.25
C SER A 651 -6.80 7.00 -7.00
N GLY A 652 -7.12 5.75 -6.64
CA GLY A 652 -8.26 5.09 -7.25
C GLY A 652 -9.55 5.39 -6.52
N ILE A 653 -10.50 5.88 -7.32
CA ILE A 653 -11.79 6.38 -6.88
C ILE A 653 -12.88 5.46 -7.40
N MET A 654 -13.72 4.98 -6.49
CA MET A 654 -14.93 4.24 -6.83
C MET A 654 -16.12 5.20 -6.84
N VAL A 655 -16.88 5.20 -7.93
CA VAL A 655 -18.17 5.90 -8.03
C VAL A 655 -19.33 4.92 -7.92
N VAL A 656 -20.29 5.26 -7.06
CA VAL A 656 -21.53 4.51 -6.86
C VAL A 656 -22.74 5.42 -7.11
N TYR A 657 -23.70 4.95 -7.88
CA TYR A 657 -24.97 5.64 -8.12
C TYR A 657 -26.14 4.68 -7.83
N GLU A 658 -26.97 5.01 -6.84
CA GLU A 658 -28.11 4.17 -6.39
C GLU A 658 -29.43 4.96 -6.35
N PRO A 659 -30.17 5.06 -7.46
CA PRO A 659 -31.37 5.91 -7.52
C PRO A 659 -32.56 5.36 -6.72
N GLY A 660 -32.53 4.08 -6.33
CA GLY A 660 -33.60 3.43 -5.57
C GLY A 660 -33.45 3.55 -4.04
N LEU A 661 -32.28 3.95 -3.56
CA LEU A 661 -31.93 3.88 -2.14
C LEU A 661 -32.84 4.75 -1.26
N TRP A 662 -33.17 5.97 -1.72
CA TRP A 662 -34.06 6.87 -0.97
C TRP A 662 -35.47 6.31 -0.80
N LEU A 663 -35.98 5.57 -1.78
CA LEU A 663 -37.30 4.95 -1.74
C LEU A 663 -37.31 3.76 -0.78
N THR A 664 -36.22 2.98 -0.76
CA THR A 664 -36.00 1.93 0.25
C THR A 664 -35.95 2.51 1.66
N TYR A 665 -35.20 3.60 1.88
CA TYR A 665 -35.16 4.29 3.18
C TYR A 665 -36.51 4.88 3.59
N LEU A 666 -37.28 5.41 2.64
CA LEU A 666 -38.65 5.85 2.92
C LEU A 666 -39.51 4.67 3.40
N GLY A 667 -39.38 3.50 2.77
CA GLY A 667 -40.04 2.27 3.22
C GLY A 667 -39.67 1.89 4.65
N PHE A 668 -38.37 1.88 4.99
CA PHE A 668 -37.92 1.63 6.37
C PHE A 668 -38.44 2.69 7.36
N ALA A 669 -38.43 3.97 6.99
CA ALA A 669 -38.98 5.05 7.81
C ALA A 669 -40.48 4.85 8.06
N CYS A 670 -41.26 4.46 7.05
CA CYS A 670 -42.67 4.10 7.20
C CYS A 670 -42.85 2.91 8.15
N LEU A 671 -42.01 1.88 8.06
CA LEU A 671 -42.07 0.71 8.92
C LEU A 671 -41.78 1.07 10.39
N ILE A 672 -40.69 1.81 10.63
CA ILE A 672 -40.28 2.24 11.98
C ILE A 672 -41.32 3.17 12.58
N PHE A 673 -41.65 4.27 11.90
CA PHE A 673 -42.60 5.25 12.42
C PHE A 673 -44.01 4.65 12.54
N GLY A 674 -44.45 3.82 11.60
CA GLY A 674 -45.73 3.12 11.67
C GLY A 674 -45.82 2.19 12.88
N SER A 675 -44.74 1.47 13.17
CA SER A 675 -44.65 0.59 14.35
C SER A 675 -44.65 1.39 15.65
N LEU A 676 -43.86 2.46 15.73
CA LEU A 676 -43.85 3.38 16.89
C LEU A 676 -45.23 4.01 17.11
N TRP A 677 -45.91 4.40 16.03
CA TRP A 677 -47.25 4.94 16.08
C TRP A 677 -48.22 3.93 16.70
N MET A 678 -48.21 2.69 16.21
CA MET A 678 -49.14 1.65 16.62
C MET A 678 -48.96 1.21 18.07
N PHE A 679 -47.72 1.00 18.50
CA PHE A 679 -47.41 0.36 19.78
C PHE A 679 -47.10 1.35 20.90
N TYR A 680 -46.68 2.58 20.60
CA TYR A 680 -46.26 3.55 21.63
C TYR A 680 -47.05 4.85 21.57
N LEU A 681 -47.06 5.54 20.43
CA LEU A 681 -47.63 6.89 20.34
C LEU A 681 -49.16 6.90 20.48
N LYS A 682 -49.86 5.97 19.81
CA LYS A 682 -51.32 5.86 19.92
C LYS A 682 -51.76 5.49 21.34
N PRO A 683 -51.21 4.45 22.00
CA PRO A 683 -51.52 4.18 23.40
C PRO A 683 -51.23 5.37 24.33
N TRP A 684 -50.12 6.06 24.13
CA TRP A 684 -49.75 7.25 24.93
C TRP A 684 -50.73 8.41 24.73
N LEU A 685 -51.12 8.73 23.49
CA LEU A 685 -52.11 9.76 23.20
C LEU A 685 -53.46 9.44 23.84
N LYS A 686 -53.87 8.16 23.81
CA LYS A 686 -55.10 7.69 24.45
C LYS A 686 -55.03 7.88 25.97
N ALA A 687 -53.96 7.42 26.61
CA ALA A 687 -53.76 7.59 28.05
C ALA A 687 -53.70 9.06 28.48
N ARG A 688 -53.08 9.92 27.66
CA ARG A 688 -53.03 11.38 27.91
C ARG A 688 -54.40 12.04 27.79
N ALA A 689 -55.22 11.62 26.83
CA ALA A 689 -56.59 12.12 26.68
C ALA A 689 -57.47 11.66 27.85
N GLU A 690 -57.36 10.40 28.26
CA GLU A 690 -58.06 9.84 29.42
C GLU A 690 -57.68 10.59 30.72
N ARG A 691 -56.39 10.90 30.93
CA ARG A 691 -55.92 11.72 32.07
C ARG A 691 -56.35 13.19 32.07
N LYS A 692 -56.71 13.75 30.90
CA LYS A 692 -57.26 15.11 30.82
C LYS A 692 -58.77 15.15 31.03
N ALA A 693 -59.44 14.01 30.87
CA ALA A 693 -60.89 13.87 31.01
C ALA A 693 -61.32 13.43 32.42
N ALA A 694 -60.42 12.75 33.15
CA ALA A 694 -60.49 12.54 34.60
C ALA A 694 -59.94 13.78 35.33
#